data_AF-A0A4U1CDX1-F1
#
_entry.id   AF-A0A4U1CDX1-F1
#
_cell.length_a   1.000
_cell.length_b   1.000
_cell.length_c   1.000
_cell.angle_alpha   90.00
_cell.angle_beta   90.00
_cell.angle_gamma   90.00
#
_symmetry.space_group_name_H-M   'P 1'
#
loop_
_entity.id
_entity.type
_entity.pdbx_description
1 polymer ?
#
loop_
_entity_poly.entity_id
_entity_poly.type
_entity_poly.pdbx_seq_one_letter_code
_entity_poly.pdbx_strand_id
1 'polypeptide(L)'
;MCQNTLKHMKVTIHPTALFRVPLFPLNATLEQSWEELKTAISLSSTEFYKNIKDIKADQLDTLTTAMQYTIWKYFNRAKYRATPYASFAGVGLCPIGKGDASSQLQIDGQQVLHSFIDWPYKEQIKITIDEIVDKDLKLFANSSYYKFQELIRYITHLDGEFQISELDWDEMLITILEICEHPIPYSTMVTALRDKNYVTEDIATLIEQMVELQLLLSSKHPNLIGEEYFNRINLQSENYPDKYIIAERKLISGHLDESLFKNLDELINLLHNLVPQTENEPLKQFINRLSQKFGEEEIPLMQALDPELGVGFDDLEESDHPDPLINKLIAKKNTGKTAETELKTTLLSALLNGQPNPDQIIQLDQLQSGTQSAKLPLPNTLSALLTIGDEYISVDSLGGNNANTLLGRFTLAGKKYTGLSRELAAIEQQANPEVLFFDIAYIAENNVDNISRRSVVYPMQVSLLNYDTTEQPLTLNDIMISAQRGWLILRSKKHNKRLIPRLATAYNYSRSDLSLFRLLCAMQNQGITANLALDLQAILPDAAFYPRLQFKNFILSPRKWKIVFKDLTNNHATPLIEESLKLQLEKLKVSRYFKAGFADQTLCFDREKSADLSAFLQYLRKQKSTYVEEALLPSSLVQDSQGKPYLGQYLLSLTHKEQIYRQTYVPAPHTDENCIQKNIPPGQDWLYFEIYTHPQRSNQVLTNHIQPLVDEYSALIKKWFFIRYNEYGQHIRLRIQLNDPTNAHYITAALTEGLKQEIQSGVVSEFLIKTYKREITRYGHAGIEAVESHFSKDSDYVTALLATNPSTNQLYQLCITLAQDIDKAGVLTSKDDEFTYVINKVSTYFNEEHQLEAADYKELNIAYKKFKAEPEIILTQAQQFLRQRFTQSFNQTIAGCQPAIKRRQLLGDLIHMHINRLSSTNQRSHEMIMYYFLTKELQREKAKQKNNFFDLPKTPVGVK
;
A
#
# COMPACT_ATOMS: atom_id res chain seq x y z
N MET A 1 10.28 12.63 -12.40
CA MET A 1 9.47 13.11 -11.28
C MET A 1 9.06 14.54 -11.61
N CYS A 2 7.82 14.92 -11.36
CA CYS A 2 7.49 16.31 -11.07
C CYS A 2 6.88 16.24 -9.68
N GLN A 3 7.66 16.55 -8.66
CA GLN A 3 7.11 17.06 -7.41
C GLN A 3 6.58 18.46 -7.73
N ASN A 4 5.41 18.52 -8.38
CA ASN A 4 4.59 19.70 -8.20
C ASN A 4 4.26 19.72 -6.72
N THR A 5 4.51 20.85 -6.06
CA THR A 5 3.72 21.26 -4.88
C THR A 5 2.28 20.86 -5.22
N LEU A 6 1.75 19.82 -4.57
CA LEU A 6 0.42 19.29 -4.92
C LEU A 6 -0.54 20.46 -4.76
N LYS A 7 -1.00 20.98 -5.89
CA LYS A 7 -2.05 21.97 -5.95
C LYS A 7 -3.23 21.37 -5.21
N HIS A 8 -3.88 22.15 -4.36
CA HIS A 8 -5.10 21.77 -3.64
C HIS A 8 -5.99 20.89 -4.52
N MET A 9 -6.09 19.59 -4.20
CA MET A 9 -6.95 18.66 -4.92
C MET A 9 -8.38 18.95 -4.51
N LYS A 10 -9.15 19.52 -5.43
CA LYS A 10 -10.54 19.87 -5.15
C LYS A 10 -11.37 18.59 -5.09
N VAL A 11 -11.85 18.24 -3.90
CA VAL A 11 -12.71 17.08 -3.69
C VAL A 11 -14.17 17.50 -3.89
N THR A 12 -14.95 16.64 -4.53
CA THR A 12 -16.38 16.88 -4.80
C THR A 12 -17.23 15.80 -4.16
N ILE A 13 -18.39 16.18 -3.64
CA ILE A 13 -19.34 15.23 -3.05
C ILE A 13 -20.13 14.58 -4.18
N HIS A 14 -20.21 13.25 -4.19
CA HIS A 14 -21.03 12.51 -5.14
C HIS A 14 -22.52 12.89 -4.95
N PRO A 15 -23.33 13.06 -6.02
CA PRO A 15 -24.73 13.50 -5.92
C PRO A 15 -25.67 12.55 -5.16
N THR A 16 -25.21 11.34 -4.84
CA THR A 16 -25.95 10.33 -4.07
C THR A 16 -25.16 9.96 -2.82
N ALA A 17 -25.83 10.02 -1.67
CA ALA A 17 -25.34 9.54 -0.37
C ALA A 17 -26.09 8.27 0.05
N LEU A 18 -25.49 7.52 0.97
CA LEU A 18 -26.19 6.47 1.71
C LEU A 18 -26.54 7.00 3.10
N PHE A 19 -27.80 6.88 3.51
CA PHE A 19 -28.21 7.15 4.89
C PHE A 19 -28.44 5.84 5.63
N ARG A 20 -28.26 5.89 6.94
CA ARG A 20 -28.49 4.80 7.88
C ARG A 20 -29.38 5.32 8.99
N VAL A 21 -30.41 4.56 9.37
CA VAL A 21 -31.29 4.91 10.48
C VAL A 21 -31.56 3.69 11.35
N PRO A 22 -31.73 3.88 12.66
CA PRO A 22 -32.13 2.81 13.57
C PRO A 22 -33.54 2.29 13.26
N LEU A 23 -33.90 1.16 13.89
CA LEU A 23 -35.23 0.55 13.78
C LEU A 23 -36.32 1.50 14.29
N PHE A 24 -36.09 2.14 15.44
CA PHE A 24 -37.08 2.97 16.11
C PHE A 24 -36.76 4.46 16.01
N PRO A 25 -37.82 5.31 15.98
CA PRO A 25 -37.67 6.75 16.08
C PRO A 25 -37.25 7.20 17.48
N LEU A 26 -36.73 8.41 17.59
CA LEU A 26 -36.26 9.02 18.83
C LEU A 26 -37.35 9.20 19.90
N ASN A 27 -38.62 9.27 19.50
CA ASN A 27 -39.76 9.37 20.42
C ASN A 27 -40.36 8.00 20.83
N ALA A 28 -39.82 6.87 20.34
CA ALA A 28 -40.30 5.55 20.72
C ALA A 28 -40.11 5.26 22.22
N THR A 29 -41.09 4.55 22.81
CA THR A 29 -41.01 3.95 24.16
C THR A 29 -40.88 2.43 24.06
N LEU A 30 -40.35 1.81 25.11
CA LEU A 30 -40.09 0.37 25.12
C LEU A 30 -41.38 -0.43 25.04
N GLU A 31 -42.41 -0.01 25.77
CA GLU A 31 -43.69 -0.69 25.88
C GLU A 31 -44.43 -0.73 24.54
N GLN A 32 -44.44 0.41 23.82
CA GLN A 32 -45.08 0.53 22.51
C GLN A 32 -44.34 -0.25 21.42
N SER A 33 -43.03 -0.42 21.59
CA SER A 33 -42.15 -1.03 20.57
C SER A 33 -41.79 -2.47 20.89
N TRP A 34 -42.38 -3.07 21.94
CA TRP A 34 -41.92 -4.34 22.51
C TRP A 34 -42.02 -5.51 21.53
N GLU A 35 -43.13 -5.64 20.80
CA GLU A 35 -43.33 -6.75 19.85
C GLU A 35 -42.38 -6.65 18.64
N GLU A 36 -42.17 -5.44 18.13
CA GLU A 36 -41.21 -5.19 17.06
C GLU A 36 -39.76 -5.41 17.53
N LEU A 37 -39.43 -5.01 18.77
CA LEU A 37 -38.13 -5.25 19.38
C LEU A 37 -37.87 -6.75 19.58
N LYS A 38 -38.87 -7.50 20.08
CA LYS A 38 -38.79 -8.96 20.19
C LYS A 38 -38.51 -9.61 18.84
N THR A 39 -39.19 -9.14 17.79
CA THR A 39 -38.96 -9.61 16.42
C THR A 39 -37.52 -9.33 15.98
N ALA A 40 -37.00 -8.12 16.21
CA ALA A 40 -35.61 -7.79 15.89
C ALA A 40 -34.59 -8.64 16.68
N ILE A 41 -34.84 -8.89 17.97
CA ILE A 41 -34.01 -9.76 18.82
C ILE A 41 -34.03 -11.20 18.29
N SER A 42 -35.17 -11.70 17.81
CA SER A 42 -35.27 -13.06 17.26
C SER A 42 -34.32 -13.29 16.08
N LEU A 43 -34.06 -12.24 15.30
CA LEU A 43 -33.19 -12.27 14.13
C LEU A 43 -31.69 -12.10 14.46
N SER A 44 -31.36 -11.60 15.65
CA SER A 44 -29.96 -11.36 16.06
C SER A 44 -29.47 -12.25 17.19
N SER A 45 -30.37 -12.80 18.01
CA SER A 45 -30.04 -13.58 19.20
C SER A 45 -31.18 -14.56 19.53
N THR A 46 -31.16 -15.70 18.85
CA THR A 46 -32.16 -16.77 19.01
C THR A 46 -32.22 -17.31 20.45
N GLU A 47 -31.07 -17.43 21.13
CA GLU A 47 -31.00 -17.88 22.53
C GLU A 47 -31.69 -16.90 23.48
N PHE A 48 -31.38 -15.59 23.37
CA PHE A 48 -32.03 -14.60 24.23
C PHE A 48 -33.52 -14.47 23.92
N TYR A 49 -33.90 -14.56 22.66
CA TYR A 49 -35.30 -14.56 22.23
C TYR A 49 -36.12 -15.68 22.89
N LYS A 50 -35.58 -16.90 23.01
CA LYS A 50 -36.27 -18.02 23.69
C LYS A 50 -36.69 -17.69 25.13
N ASN A 51 -35.91 -16.86 25.82
CA ASN A 51 -36.19 -16.45 27.20
C ASN A 51 -37.24 -15.34 27.31
N ILE A 52 -37.52 -14.61 26.22
CA ILE A 52 -38.41 -13.45 26.22
C ILE A 52 -39.64 -13.59 25.31
N LYS A 53 -39.73 -14.65 24.50
CA LYS A 53 -40.76 -14.83 23.47
C LYS A 53 -42.20 -14.71 24.00
N ASP A 54 -42.45 -15.24 25.20
CA ASP A 54 -43.78 -15.30 25.82
C ASP A 54 -44.06 -14.10 26.75
N ILE A 55 -43.07 -13.23 26.95
CA ILE A 55 -43.19 -12.05 27.83
C ILE A 55 -43.99 -10.96 27.11
N LYS A 56 -44.98 -10.41 27.82
CA LYS A 56 -45.78 -9.26 27.38
C LYS A 56 -45.20 -7.94 27.91
N ALA A 57 -45.58 -6.83 27.26
CA ALA A 57 -45.04 -5.51 27.60
C ALA A 57 -45.33 -5.10 29.06
N ASP A 58 -46.48 -5.47 29.60
CA ASP A 58 -46.90 -5.22 30.99
C ASP A 58 -46.14 -6.07 32.04
N GLN A 59 -45.39 -7.08 31.59
CA GLN A 59 -44.60 -7.96 32.45
C GLN A 59 -43.12 -7.58 32.52
N LEU A 60 -42.66 -6.58 31.76
CA LEU A 60 -41.24 -6.19 31.69
C LEU A 60 -40.65 -5.82 33.06
N ASP A 61 -41.44 -5.17 33.92
CA ASP A 61 -41.01 -4.75 35.26
C ASP A 61 -40.90 -5.92 36.25
N THR A 62 -41.48 -7.08 35.94
CA THR A 62 -41.42 -8.29 36.78
C THR A 62 -40.17 -9.14 36.56
N LEU A 63 -39.38 -8.81 35.53
CA LEU A 63 -38.19 -9.56 35.15
C LEU A 63 -37.00 -9.27 36.08
N THR A 64 -36.00 -10.15 36.04
CA THR A 64 -34.75 -9.91 36.75
C THR A 64 -34.03 -8.67 36.22
N THR A 65 -33.30 -7.96 37.07
CA THR A 65 -32.55 -6.75 36.68
C THR A 65 -31.58 -7.00 35.52
N ALA A 66 -30.98 -8.19 35.44
CA ALA A 66 -30.10 -8.57 34.35
C ALA A 66 -30.84 -8.70 33.00
N MET A 67 -32.05 -9.27 33.01
CA MET A 67 -32.91 -9.35 31.82
C MET A 67 -33.39 -7.96 31.39
N GLN A 68 -33.86 -7.15 32.34
CA GLN A 68 -34.28 -5.77 32.08
C GLN A 68 -33.15 -4.95 31.47
N TYR A 69 -31.95 -5.03 32.02
CA TYR A 69 -30.77 -4.35 31.46
C TYR A 69 -30.42 -4.84 30.05
N THR A 70 -30.57 -6.14 29.78
CA THR A 70 -30.32 -6.69 28.44
C THR A 70 -31.36 -6.21 27.42
N ILE A 71 -32.65 -6.20 27.79
CA ILE A 71 -33.73 -5.63 26.97
C ILE A 71 -33.48 -4.14 26.72
N TRP A 72 -33.14 -3.38 27.77
CA TRP A 72 -32.82 -1.96 27.67
C TRP A 72 -31.66 -1.71 26.69
N LYS A 73 -30.59 -2.53 26.71
CA LYS A 73 -29.50 -2.41 25.73
C LYS A 73 -29.97 -2.63 24.29
N TYR A 74 -30.81 -3.63 24.05
CA TYR A 74 -31.36 -3.88 22.71
C TYR A 74 -32.26 -2.74 22.24
N PHE A 75 -33.11 -2.21 23.12
CA PHE A 75 -33.93 -1.04 22.83
C PHE A 75 -33.08 0.21 22.57
N ASN A 76 -32.05 0.43 23.38
CA ASN A 76 -31.09 1.52 23.22
C ASN A 76 -30.41 1.47 21.84
N ARG A 77 -29.94 0.29 21.45
CA ARG A 77 -29.39 0.04 20.10
C ARG A 77 -30.42 0.35 19.02
N ALA A 78 -31.61 -0.22 19.15
CA ALA A 78 -32.70 -0.08 18.18
C ALA A 78 -33.18 1.36 18.01
N LYS A 79 -32.81 2.28 18.92
CA LYS A 79 -33.23 3.67 18.92
C LYS A 79 -32.11 4.66 18.55
N TYR A 80 -30.87 4.40 18.98
CA TYR A 80 -29.78 5.37 18.85
C TYR A 80 -28.63 4.94 17.93
N ARG A 81 -28.56 3.67 17.53
CA ARG A 81 -27.41 3.16 16.76
C ARG A 81 -27.81 2.85 15.32
N ALA A 82 -27.37 3.71 14.39
CA ALA A 82 -27.58 3.54 12.96
C ALA A 82 -26.61 2.52 12.29
N THR A 83 -25.70 1.88 13.03
CA THR A 83 -24.81 0.86 12.47
C THR A 83 -25.61 -0.37 12.02
N PRO A 84 -25.64 -0.73 10.72
CA PRO A 84 -26.57 -1.75 10.24
C PRO A 84 -26.15 -3.14 10.69
N TYR A 85 -27.11 -3.84 11.32
CA TYR A 85 -26.99 -5.15 11.93
C TYR A 85 -28.37 -5.78 12.05
N ALA A 86 -28.60 -6.88 11.33
CA ALA A 86 -29.92 -7.49 11.19
C ALA A 86 -30.99 -6.42 10.86
N SER A 87 -32.11 -6.40 11.59
CA SER A 87 -33.17 -5.37 11.46
C SER A 87 -33.00 -4.15 12.39
N PHE A 88 -31.96 -4.09 13.23
CA PHE A 88 -31.80 -2.99 14.21
C PHE A 88 -31.49 -1.64 13.58
N ALA A 89 -30.98 -1.61 12.36
CA ALA A 89 -30.78 -0.39 11.59
C ALA A 89 -30.81 -0.71 10.09
N GLY A 90 -31.53 0.13 9.35
CA GLY A 90 -31.69 0.00 7.91
C GLY A 90 -30.92 1.06 7.13
N VAL A 91 -30.64 0.77 5.87
CA VAL A 91 -29.91 1.66 4.95
C VAL A 91 -30.77 2.10 3.77
N GLY A 92 -30.52 3.30 3.26
CA GLY A 92 -31.18 3.82 2.06
C GLY A 92 -30.24 4.71 1.27
N LEU A 93 -30.57 4.98 0.01
CA LEU A 93 -29.87 5.97 -0.80
C LEU A 93 -30.70 7.26 -0.84
N CYS A 94 -30.04 8.41 -0.78
CA CYS A 94 -30.68 9.71 -0.94
C CYS A 94 -29.86 10.64 -1.85
N PRO A 95 -30.54 11.51 -2.62
CA PRO A 95 -29.86 12.55 -3.38
C PRO A 95 -29.30 13.65 -2.47
N ILE A 96 -28.28 14.34 -2.96
CA ILE A 96 -27.75 15.59 -2.40
C ILE A 96 -28.07 16.70 -3.41
N GLY A 97 -28.65 17.80 -2.93
CA GLY A 97 -29.10 18.90 -3.78
C GLY A 97 -29.02 20.25 -3.06
N LYS A 98 -29.35 21.32 -3.77
CA LYS A 98 -29.42 22.67 -3.18
C LYS A 98 -30.57 22.74 -2.18
N GLY A 99 -30.35 23.39 -1.05
CA GLY A 99 -31.38 23.59 -0.02
C GLY A 99 -32.64 24.27 -0.57
N ASP A 100 -33.76 23.59 -0.41
CA ASP A 100 -35.12 24.09 -0.64
C ASP A 100 -36.06 23.49 0.44
N ALA A 101 -37.38 23.67 0.26
CA ALA A 101 -38.39 23.15 1.19
C ALA A 101 -38.42 21.60 1.30
N SER A 102 -37.68 20.87 0.46
CA SER A 102 -37.59 19.41 0.42
C SER A 102 -36.29 18.84 1.01
N SER A 103 -35.51 19.65 1.75
CA SER A 103 -34.24 19.26 2.40
C SER A 103 -34.37 18.30 3.60
N GLN A 104 -35.56 17.78 3.88
CA GLN A 104 -35.81 16.77 4.91
C GLN A 104 -36.12 15.41 4.26
N LEU A 105 -35.44 14.35 4.70
CA LEU A 105 -35.65 13.00 4.18
C LEU A 105 -36.93 12.39 4.78
N GLN A 106 -37.85 11.99 3.91
CA GLN A 106 -39.04 11.24 4.27
C GLN A 106 -38.84 9.77 3.89
N ILE A 107 -38.87 8.88 4.87
CA ILE A 107 -38.64 7.45 4.69
C ILE A 107 -39.90 6.63 4.95
N ASP A 108 -39.91 5.42 4.43
CA ASP A 108 -40.89 4.42 4.82
C ASP A 108 -40.67 3.98 6.28
N GLY A 109 -41.76 4.02 7.06
CA GLY A 109 -41.77 3.55 8.44
C GLY A 109 -41.52 2.04 8.56
N GLN A 110 -41.74 1.27 7.49
CA GLN A 110 -41.40 -0.15 7.43
C GLN A 110 -40.04 -0.38 6.74
N GLN A 111 -39.33 -1.41 7.21
CA GLN A 111 -38.09 -1.88 6.59
C GLN A 111 -38.38 -2.96 5.55
N VAL A 112 -37.59 -2.98 4.48
CA VAL A 112 -37.50 -4.14 3.59
C VAL A 112 -36.33 -4.99 4.06
N LEU A 113 -36.59 -6.23 4.49
CA LEU A 113 -35.56 -7.14 4.96
C LEU A 113 -35.08 -8.04 3.82
N HIS A 114 -33.84 -7.84 3.39
CA HIS A 114 -33.16 -8.73 2.46
C HIS A 114 -32.53 -9.86 3.27
N SER A 115 -33.01 -11.08 3.08
CA SER A 115 -32.58 -12.26 3.82
C SER A 115 -31.70 -13.15 2.96
N PHE A 116 -30.62 -13.66 3.56
CA PHE A 116 -29.68 -14.57 2.95
C PHE A 116 -29.39 -15.71 3.92
N ILE A 117 -29.00 -16.88 3.41
CA ILE A 117 -28.50 -17.96 4.28
C ILE A 117 -27.24 -17.44 5.01
N ASP A 118 -27.15 -17.75 6.30
CA ASP A 118 -25.99 -17.39 7.11
C ASP A 118 -24.71 -18.10 6.62
N TRP A 119 -23.61 -17.36 6.50
CA TRP A 119 -22.37 -17.86 5.88
C TRP A 119 -21.82 -19.17 6.46
N PRO A 120 -21.85 -19.43 7.79
CA PRO A 120 -21.39 -20.69 8.37
C PRO A 120 -22.07 -21.95 7.80
N TYR A 121 -23.25 -21.82 7.18
CA TYR A 121 -23.92 -22.95 6.54
C TYR A 121 -23.09 -23.60 5.41
N LYS A 122 -22.11 -22.87 4.84
CA LYS A 122 -21.23 -23.41 3.79
C LYS A 122 -20.50 -24.69 4.20
N GLU A 123 -20.20 -24.86 5.48
CA GLU A 123 -19.51 -26.04 6.03
C GLU A 123 -20.33 -27.33 5.91
N GLN A 124 -21.65 -27.22 5.72
CA GLN A 124 -22.53 -28.38 5.55
C GLN A 124 -22.56 -28.86 4.09
N ILE A 125 -21.98 -28.10 3.17
CA ILE A 125 -22.04 -28.38 1.74
C ILE A 125 -20.86 -29.28 1.36
N LYS A 126 -21.17 -30.54 1.03
CA LYS A 126 -20.20 -31.49 0.50
C LYS A 126 -20.08 -31.36 -1.01
N ILE A 127 -18.87 -31.56 -1.50
CA ILE A 127 -18.52 -31.59 -2.91
C ILE A 127 -18.05 -33.01 -3.18
N THR A 128 -18.72 -33.72 -4.09
CA THR A 128 -18.39 -35.11 -4.43
C THR A 128 -18.05 -35.20 -5.91
N ILE A 129 -17.22 -36.18 -6.27
CA ILE A 129 -16.86 -36.39 -7.66
C ILE A 129 -18.07 -36.75 -8.53
N ASP A 130 -18.98 -37.58 -8.01
CA ASP A 130 -20.22 -37.96 -8.72
C ASP A 130 -21.00 -36.72 -9.15
N GLU A 131 -21.10 -35.71 -8.28
CA GLU A 131 -21.82 -34.49 -8.61
C GLU A 131 -21.07 -33.62 -9.63
N ILE A 132 -19.75 -33.57 -9.56
CA ILE A 132 -18.92 -32.86 -10.54
C ILE A 132 -19.14 -33.45 -11.94
N VAL A 133 -19.16 -34.78 -12.04
CA VAL A 133 -19.34 -35.52 -13.30
C VAL A 133 -20.79 -35.42 -13.79
N ASP A 134 -21.76 -35.79 -12.96
CA ASP A 134 -23.18 -35.91 -13.36
C ASP A 134 -23.80 -34.56 -13.74
N LYS A 135 -23.39 -33.48 -13.07
CA LYS A 135 -23.89 -32.12 -13.33
C LYS A 135 -22.97 -31.30 -14.22
N ASP A 136 -21.89 -31.89 -14.72
CA ASP A 136 -20.87 -31.22 -15.52
C ASP A 136 -20.40 -29.90 -14.90
N LEU A 137 -20.05 -29.94 -13.60
CA LEU A 137 -19.66 -28.76 -12.86
C LEU A 137 -18.39 -28.15 -13.47
N LYS A 138 -18.28 -26.82 -13.41
CA LYS A 138 -17.08 -26.14 -13.87
C LYS A 138 -15.95 -26.33 -12.88
N LEU A 139 -14.75 -26.57 -13.37
CA LEU A 139 -13.51 -26.64 -12.60
C LEU A 139 -12.66 -25.40 -12.88
N PHE A 140 -11.92 -24.98 -11.87
CA PHE A 140 -11.06 -23.80 -11.86
C PHE A 140 -9.81 -24.10 -11.04
N ALA A 141 -8.63 -23.82 -11.58
CA ALA A 141 -7.38 -24.06 -10.89
C ALA A 141 -7.20 -23.10 -9.71
N ASN A 142 -6.64 -23.61 -8.61
CA ASN A 142 -6.11 -22.77 -7.56
C ASN A 142 -4.92 -21.99 -8.10
N SER A 143 -5.16 -20.75 -8.55
CA SER A 143 -4.16 -19.96 -9.28
C SER A 143 -2.88 -19.62 -8.50
N SER A 144 -2.78 -19.96 -7.21
CA SER A 144 -1.59 -19.73 -6.38
C SER A 144 -0.44 -20.70 -6.68
N TYR A 145 -0.64 -21.71 -7.53
CA TYR A 145 0.40 -22.71 -7.80
C TYR A 145 1.59 -22.13 -8.59
N TYR A 146 2.80 -22.58 -8.28
CA TYR A 146 4.01 -22.28 -9.03
C TYR A 146 5.04 -23.41 -8.92
N LYS A 147 5.99 -23.44 -9.85
CA LYS A 147 7.07 -24.41 -9.87
C LYS A 147 8.16 -24.06 -8.85
N PHE A 148 8.56 -25.04 -8.03
CA PHE A 148 9.74 -24.98 -7.17
C PHE A 148 10.59 -26.23 -7.39
N GLN A 149 11.68 -26.11 -8.13
CA GLN A 149 12.50 -27.27 -8.52
C GLN A 149 11.63 -28.35 -9.21
N GLU A 150 11.62 -29.57 -8.68
CA GLU A 150 10.78 -30.70 -9.13
C GLU A 150 9.46 -30.79 -8.32
N LEU A 151 8.99 -29.68 -7.74
CA LEU A 151 7.77 -29.60 -6.94
C LEU A 151 6.79 -28.55 -7.49
N ILE A 152 5.51 -28.74 -7.17
CA ILE A 152 4.41 -27.79 -7.31
C ILE A 152 4.11 -27.24 -5.91
N ARG A 153 4.31 -25.94 -5.69
CA ARG A 153 3.93 -25.25 -4.46
C ARG A 153 2.68 -24.43 -4.66
N TYR A 154 1.77 -24.41 -3.69
CA TYR A 154 0.52 -23.66 -3.76
C TYR A 154 -0.06 -23.38 -2.36
N ILE A 155 -0.97 -22.42 -2.23
CA ILE A 155 -1.61 -22.08 -0.95
C ILE A 155 -2.79 -23.02 -0.70
N THR A 156 -2.90 -23.55 0.50
CA THR A 156 -4.08 -24.27 1.02
C THR A 156 -4.59 -23.64 2.31
N HIS A 157 -5.84 -23.96 2.67
CA HIS A 157 -6.44 -23.61 3.96
C HIS A 157 -6.92 -24.90 4.63
N LEU A 158 -6.19 -25.33 5.64
CA LEU A 158 -6.40 -26.59 6.37
C LEU A 158 -6.43 -26.29 7.87
N ASP A 159 -7.35 -26.93 8.60
CA ASP A 159 -7.54 -26.77 10.05
C ASP A 159 -7.69 -25.31 10.54
N GLY A 160 -8.13 -24.41 9.66
CA GLY A 160 -8.35 -23.00 9.96
C GLY A 160 -7.16 -22.08 9.67
N GLU A 161 -6.04 -22.62 9.18
CA GLU A 161 -4.80 -21.86 8.91
C GLU A 161 -4.40 -21.96 7.45
N PHE A 162 -3.82 -20.88 6.90
CA PHE A 162 -3.25 -20.90 5.56
C PHE A 162 -1.80 -21.40 5.58
N GLN A 163 -1.46 -22.29 4.67
CA GLN A 163 -0.10 -22.81 4.52
C GLN A 163 0.29 -23.00 3.05
N ILE A 164 1.59 -23.15 2.80
CA ILE A 164 2.12 -23.56 1.50
C ILE A 164 2.18 -25.08 1.49
N SER A 165 1.45 -25.71 0.57
CA SER A 165 1.50 -27.15 0.31
C SER A 165 2.41 -27.45 -0.88
N GLU A 166 2.97 -28.66 -0.89
CA GLU A 166 3.92 -29.11 -1.90
C GLU A 166 3.50 -30.47 -2.46
N LEU A 167 3.71 -30.67 -3.76
CA LEU A 167 3.51 -31.94 -4.46
C LEU A 167 4.65 -32.16 -5.45
N ASP A 168 4.93 -33.41 -5.79
CA ASP A 168 5.88 -33.72 -6.86
C ASP A 168 5.41 -33.16 -8.20
N TRP A 169 6.36 -32.69 -9.00
CA TRP A 169 6.09 -32.23 -10.35
C TRP A 169 5.58 -33.37 -11.22
N ASP A 170 4.40 -33.18 -11.80
CA ASP A 170 3.76 -34.13 -12.70
C ASP A 170 3.18 -33.39 -13.91
N GLU A 171 3.52 -33.86 -15.13
CA GLU A 171 3.11 -33.20 -16.38
C GLU A 171 1.59 -33.22 -16.60
N MET A 172 0.90 -34.27 -16.14
CA MET A 172 -0.55 -34.38 -16.25
C MET A 172 -1.23 -33.41 -15.29
N LEU A 173 -0.79 -33.33 -14.02
CA LEU A 173 -1.32 -32.36 -13.06
C LEU A 173 -1.19 -30.93 -13.56
N ILE A 174 -0.01 -30.55 -14.07
CA ILE A 174 0.21 -29.21 -14.64
C ILE A 174 -0.68 -28.96 -15.86
N THR A 175 -0.81 -29.96 -16.74
CA THR A 175 -1.70 -29.83 -17.91
C THR A 175 -3.15 -29.59 -17.50
N ILE A 176 -3.64 -30.27 -16.46
CA ILE A 176 -4.98 -30.05 -15.91
C ILE A 176 -5.13 -28.64 -15.34
N LEU A 177 -4.14 -28.18 -14.57
CA LEU A 177 -4.15 -26.82 -13.99
C LEU A 177 -4.18 -25.74 -15.08
N GLU A 178 -3.42 -25.91 -16.16
CA GLU A 178 -3.41 -25.00 -17.31
C GLU A 178 -4.76 -24.99 -18.06
N ILE A 179 -5.37 -26.14 -18.30
CA ILE A 179 -6.71 -26.23 -18.94
C ILE A 179 -7.77 -25.56 -18.06
N CYS A 180 -7.64 -25.71 -16.75
CA CYS A 180 -8.54 -25.13 -15.75
C CYS A 180 -8.13 -23.70 -15.31
N GLU A 181 -7.24 -23.01 -16.03
CA GLU A 181 -6.85 -21.62 -15.70
C GLU A 181 -8.07 -20.68 -15.66
N HIS A 182 -9.12 -21.00 -16.43
CA HIS A 182 -10.41 -20.33 -16.38
C HIS A 182 -11.53 -21.36 -16.11
N PRO A 183 -12.66 -20.95 -15.50
CA PRO A 183 -13.73 -21.90 -15.18
C PRO A 183 -14.27 -22.65 -16.41
N ILE A 184 -14.02 -23.96 -16.47
CA ILE A 184 -14.33 -24.83 -17.62
C ILE A 184 -15.16 -26.05 -17.18
N PRO A 185 -16.19 -26.48 -17.93
CA PRO A 185 -16.96 -27.69 -17.59
C PRO A 185 -16.07 -28.94 -17.55
N TYR A 186 -16.36 -29.86 -16.63
CA TYR A 186 -15.64 -31.14 -16.48
C TYR A 186 -15.52 -31.89 -17.83
N SER A 187 -16.62 -32.03 -18.57
CA SER A 187 -16.68 -32.70 -19.87
C SER A 187 -15.74 -32.09 -20.92
N THR A 188 -15.61 -30.76 -20.89
CA THR A 188 -14.76 -30.00 -21.82
C THR A 188 -13.29 -30.15 -21.43
N MET A 189 -12.97 -30.12 -20.14
CA MET A 189 -11.62 -30.41 -19.63
C MET A 189 -11.16 -31.82 -20.01
N VAL A 190 -12.03 -32.83 -19.83
CA VAL A 190 -11.73 -34.23 -20.24
C VAL A 190 -11.48 -34.33 -21.74
N THR A 191 -12.25 -33.62 -22.56
CA THR A 191 -12.03 -33.58 -24.01
C THR A 191 -10.68 -32.96 -24.36
N ALA A 192 -10.32 -31.83 -23.73
CA ALA A 192 -9.04 -31.17 -23.94
C ALA A 192 -7.83 -32.03 -23.50
N LEU A 193 -7.96 -32.85 -22.45
CA LEU A 193 -6.94 -33.81 -22.05
C LEU A 193 -6.75 -34.92 -23.09
N ARG A 194 -7.86 -35.45 -23.64
CA ARG A 194 -7.81 -36.48 -24.70
C ARG A 194 -7.12 -35.94 -25.96
N ASP A 195 -7.41 -34.69 -26.34
CA ASP A 195 -6.75 -34.04 -27.48
C ASP A 195 -5.23 -33.86 -27.28
N LYS A 196 -4.79 -33.77 -26.02
CA LYS A 196 -3.36 -33.75 -25.63
C LYS A 196 -2.75 -35.16 -25.43
N ASN A 197 -3.44 -36.23 -25.84
CA ASN A 197 -3.05 -37.64 -25.68
C ASN A 197 -2.95 -38.15 -24.23
N TYR A 198 -3.60 -37.46 -23.27
CA TYR A 198 -3.78 -37.99 -21.92
C TYR A 198 -5.07 -38.83 -21.88
N VAL A 199 -4.93 -40.16 -21.88
CA VAL A 199 -6.04 -41.11 -21.80
C VAL A 199 -5.82 -42.00 -20.58
N THR A 200 -6.61 -41.81 -19.54
CA THR A 200 -6.61 -42.65 -18.34
C THR A 200 -8.04 -43.06 -17.98
N GLU A 201 -8.21 -44.27 -17.44
CA GLU A 201 -9.53 -44.75 -16.99
C GLU A 201 -9.96 -44.08 -15.66
N ASP A 202 -9.01 -43.47 -14.93
CA ASP A 202 -9.20 -42.94 -13.57
C ASP A 202 -9.21 -41.39 -13.47
N ILE A 203 -9.55 -40.65 -14.54
CA ILE A 203 -9.57 -39.17 -14.51
C ILE A 203 -10.47 -38.63 -13.38
N ALA A 204 -11.63 -39.25 -13.15
CA ALA A 204 -12.54 -38.83 -12.10
C ALA A 204 -11.88 -38.89 -10.71
N THR A 205 -11.21 -40.00 -10.39
CA THR A 205 -10.48 -40.17 -9.11
C THR A 205 -9.33 -39.18 -8.97
N LEU A 206 -8.60 -38.88 -10.05
CA LEU A 206 -7.57 -37.85 -10.03
C LEU A 206 -8.15 -36.46 -9.73
N ILE A 207 -9.27 -36.09 -10.38
CA ILE A 207 -9.95 -34.82 -10.12
C ILE A 207 -10.49 -34.75 -8.69
N GLU A 208 -11.02 -35.85 -8.16
CA GLU A 208 -11.44 -35.94 -6.75
C GLU A 208 -10.28 -35.59 -5.81
N GLN A 209 -9.12 -36.24 -6.01
CA GLN A 209 -7.91 -35.96 -5.22
C GLN A 209 -7.43 -34.51 -5.37
N MET A 210 -7.42 -33.97 -6.60
CA MET A 210 -7.02 -32.57 -6.83
C MET A 210 -7.98 -31.57 -6.16
N VAL A 211 -9.27 -31.90 -6.07
CA VAL A 211 -10.25 -31.08 -5.35
C VAL A 211 -10.07 -31.19 -3.83
N GLU A 212 -9.86 -32.39 -3.30
CA GLU A 212 -9.57 -32.62 -1.87
C GLU A 212 -8.30 -31.89 -1.43
N LEU A 213 -7.27 -31.91 -2.27
CA LEU A 213 -6.00 -31.21 -2.05
C LEU A 213 -6.09 -29.69 -2.31
N GLN A 214 -7.26 -29.15 -2.69
CA GLN A 214 -7.47 -27.75 -3.04
C GLN A 214 -6.59 -27.24 -4.20
N LEU A 215 -6.10 -28.13 -5.07
CA LEU A 215 -5.47 -27.76 -6.35
C LEU A 215 -6.51 -27.30 -7.38
N LEU A 216 -7.69 -27.91 -7.34
CA LEU A 216 -8.85 -27.53 -8.15
C LEU A 216 -10.01 -27.10 -7.27
N LEU A 217 -10.72 -26.08 -7.73
CA LEU A 217 -11.98 -25.62 -7.19
C LEU A 217 -13.07 -25.91 -8.21
N SER A 218 -14.22 -26.36 -7.75
CA SER A 218 -15.42 -26.53 -8.57
C SER A 218 -16.38 -25.35 -8.45
N SER A 219 -17.32 -25.24 -9.38
CA SER A 219 -18.46 -24.32 -9.29
C SER A 219 -19.42 -24.67 -8.15
N LYS A 220 -19.10 -25.61 -7.26
CA LYS A 220 -19.80 -25.79 -5.99
C LYS A 220 -19.07 -25.17 -4.81
N HIS A 221 -17.79 -24.82 -4.97
CA HIS A 221 -17.04 -24.13 -3.92
C HIS A 221 -17.59 -22.72 -3.67
N PRO A 222 -17.46 -22.18 -2.44
CA PRO A 222 -17.94 -20.84 -2.09
C PRO A 222 -17.31 -19.71 -2.92
N ASN A 223 -18.06 -18.62 -3.08
CA ASN A 223 -17.59 -17.34 -3.62
C ASN A 223 -18.14 -16.19 -2.76
N LEU A 224 -17.32 -15.13 -2.55
CA LEU A 224 -17.79 -13.92 -1.85
C LEU A 224 -18.19 -12.80 -2.79
N ILE A 225 -17.59 -12.76 -3.98
CA ILE A 225 -17.85 -11.74 -4.98
C ILE A 225 -18.61 -12.36 -6.15
N GLY A 226 -19.65 -11.66 -6.58
CA GLY A 226 -20.42 -12.01 -7.78
C GLY A 226 -21.85 -12.41 -7.47
N GLU A 227 -22.33 -13.45 -8.15
CA GLU A 227 -23.61 -14.07 -7.83
C GLU A 227 -23.59 -14.59 -6.38
N GLU A 228 -24.69 -14.41 -5.66
CA GLU A 228 -24.80 -14.87 -4.29
C GLU A 228 -24.63 -16.40 -4.24
N TYR A 229 -23.67 -16.87 -3.42
CA TYR A 229 -23.22 -18.25 -3.39
C TYR A 229 -24.35 -19.27 -3.24
N PHE A 230 -25.23 -19.09 -2.27
CA PHE A 230 -26.27 -20.08 -1.99
C PHE A 230 -27.30 -20.15 -3.10
N ASN A 231 -27.68 -19.01 -3.68
CA ASN A 231 -28.50 -18.95 -4.87
C ASN A 231 -27.84 -19.67 -6.07
N ARG A 232 -26.52 -19.49 -6.26
CA ARG A 232 -25.75 -20.12 -7.34
C ARG A 232 -25.75 -21.65 -7.27
N ILE A 233 -25.85 -22.23 -6.07
CA ILE A 233 -25.99 -23.68 -5.85
C ILE A 233 -27.45 -24.11 -5.62
N ASN A 234 -28.42 -23.26 -5.96
CA ASN A 234 -29.87 -23.49 -5.86
C ASN A 234 -30.41 -23.72 -4.43
N LEU A 235 -29.78 -23.13 -3.42
CA LEU A 235 -30.28 -23.12 -2.04
C LEU A 235 -31.00 -21.80 -1.74
N GLN A 236 -32.30 -21.90 -1.45
CA GLN A 236 -33.17 -20.74 -1.17
C GLN A 236 -33.22 -20.43 0.33
N SER A 237 -33.08 -19.15 0.68
CA SER A 237 -32.95 -18.68 2.07
C SER A 237 -34.16 -18.98 2.97
N GLU A 238 -35.34 -19.16 2.37
CA GLU A 238 -36.60 -19.44 3.06
C GLU A 238 -36.57 -20.79 3.78
N ASN A 239 -35.75 -21.73 3.31
CA ASN A 239 -35.67 -23.09 3.84
C ASN A 239 -34.74 -23.22 5.05
N TYR A 240 -34.10 -22.12 5.48
CA TYR A 240 -33.06 -22.15 6.51
C TYR A 240 -33.40 -21.24 7.70
N PRO A 241 -33.14 -21.71 8.94
CA PRO A 241 -33.50 -20.98 10.15
C PRO A 241 -32.56 -19.78 10.41
N ASP A 242 -31.25 -19.97 10.19
CA ASP A 242 -30.25 -18.93 10.44
C ASP A 242 -30.07 -18.06 9.20
N LYS A 243 -30.18 -16.74 9.40
CA LYS A 243 -30.23 -15.77 8.31
C LYS A 243 -29.28 -14.60 8.53
N TYR A 244 -28.56 -14.26 7.48
CA TYR A 244 -27.90 -12.96 7.36
C TYR A 244 -28.88 -11.95 6.76
N ILE A 245 -29.07 -10.80 7.43
CA ILE A 245 -30.09 -9.83 7.06
C ILE A 245 -29.49 -8.46 6.79
N ILE A 246 -29.89 -7.86 5.67
CA ILE A 246 -29.68 -6.46 5.36
C ILE A 246 -31.03 -5.76 5.37
N ALA A 247 -31.26 -4.88 6.33
CA ALA A 247 -32.44 -4.03 6.36
C ALA A 247 -32.27 -2.81 5.43
N GLU A 248 -33.24 -2.59 4.57
CA GLU A 248 -33.35 -1.42 3.71
C GLU A 248 -34.46 -0.49 4.20
N ARG A 249 -34.21 0.82 4.11
CA ARG A 249 -35.17 1.90 4.34
C ARG A 249 -35.41 2.63 3.03
N LYS A 250 -36.63 2.54 2.51
CA LYS A 250 -37.01 3.23 1.28
C LYS A 250 -37.14 4.72 1.54
N LEU A 251 -36.52 5.52 0.67
CA LEU A 251 -36.77 6.96 0.60
C LEU A 251 -38.06 7.20 -0.18
N ILE A 252 -38.98 7.96 0.41
CA ILE A 252 -40.23 8.39 -0.22
C ILE A 252 -39.99 9.72 -0.96
N SER A 253 -39.36 10.69 -0.29
CA SER A 253 -39.06 12.00 -0.85
C SER A 253 -37.95 12.72 -0.08
N GLY A 254 -37.43 13.80 -0.68
CA GLY A 254 -36.47 14.71 -0.08
C GLY A 254 -35.01 14.42 -0.44
N HIS A 255 -34.13 15.34 -0.06
CA HIS A 255 -32.68 15.28 -0.29
C HIS A 255 -31.90 15.86 0.87
N LEU A 256 -30.59 15.59 0.92
CA LEU A 256 -29.68 16.31 1.81
C LEU A 256 -29.29 17.65 1.19
N ASP A 257 -29.37 18.73 1.97
CA ASP A 257 -28.88 20.04 1.54
C ASP A 257 -27.35 20.06 1.49
N GLU A 258 -26.80 20.31 0.29
CA GLU A 258 -25.37 20.45 0.04
C GLU A 258 -24.73 21.54 0.91
N SER A 259 -25.49 22.57 1.30
CA SER A 259 -25.00 23.70 2.10
C SER A 259 -24.47 23.27 3.48
N LEU A 260 -24.96 22.14 4.01
CA LEU A 260 -24.49 21.51 5.25
C LEU A 260 -23.00 21.14 5.19
N PHE A 261 -22.52 20.80 3.98
CA PHE A 261 -21.17 20.27 3.75
C PHE A 261 -20.21 21.29 3.12
N LYS A 262 -20.57 22.57 3.06
CA LYS A 262 -19.79 23.63 2.38
C LYS A 262 -18.32 23.74 2.82
N ASN A 263 -18.01 23.40 4.07
CA ASN A 263 -16.65 23.47 4.63
C ASN A 263 -15.90 22.12 4.57
N LEU A 264 -16.48 21.07 3.97
CA LEU A 264 -15.91 19.72 3.99
C LEU A 264 -14.63 19.62 3.14
N ASP A 265 -14.58 20.25 1.97
CA ASP A 265 -13.38 20.30 1.12
C ASP A 265 -12.22 20.99 1.85
N GLU A 266 -12.48 22.14 2.49
CA GLU A 266 -11.48 22.86 3.29
C GLU A 266 -10.99 22.03 4.49
N LEU A 267 -11.89 21.32 5.16
CA LEU A 267 -11.56 20.38 6.23
C LEU A 267 -10.63 19.26 5.73
N ILE A 268 -10.96 18.65 4.59
CA ILE A 268 -10.15 17.58 3.99
C ILE A 268 -8.76 18.10 3.65
N ASN A 269 -8.66 19.29 3.07
CA ASN A 269 -7.38 19.89 2.74
C ASN A 269 -6.57 20.22 4.00
N LEU A 270 -7.21 20.71 5.06
CA LEU A 270 -6.54 20.96 6.34
C LEU A 270 -6.04 19.65 6.97
N LEU A 271 -6.86 18.60 7.00
CA LEU A 271 -6.47 17.29 7.53
C LEU A 271 -5.39 16.62 6.68
N HIS A 272 -5.48 16.68 5.35
CA HIS A 272 -4.44 16.20 4.44
C HIS A 272 -3.10 16.91 4.69
N ASN A 273 -3.15 18.16 5.17
CA ASN A 273 -1.98 18.92 5.53
C ASN A 273 -1.44 18.68 6.94
N LEU A 274 -2.30 18.34 7.90
CA LEU A 274 -1.97 18.19 9.32
C LEU A 274 -1.68 16.74 9.75
N VAL A 275 -2.40 15.77 9.18
CA VAL A 275 -2.30 14.36 9.57
C VAL A 275 -0.99 13.80 9.02
N PRO A 276 -0.08 13.30 9.89
CA PRO A 276 1.17 12.74 9.43
C PRO A 276 0.90 11.48 8.59
N GLN A 277 1.67 11.33 7.52
CA GLN A 277 1.62 10.11 6.73
C GLN A 277 2.31 8.99 7.50
N THR A 278 1.56 7.96 7.86
CA THR A 278 2.10 6.74 8.43
C THR A 278 2.63 5.85 7.31
N GLU A 279 3.94 5.60 7.31
CA GLU A 279 4.54 4.59 6.44
C GLU A 279 4.14 3.19 6.92
N ASN A 280 3.77 2.32 5.98
CA ASN A 280 3.54 0.91 6.28
C ASN A 280 4.90 0.21 6.41
N GLU A 281 5.39 0.05 7.63
CA GLU A 281 6.70 -0.53 7.93
C GLU A 281 6.88 -1.95 7.34
N PRO A 282 5.92 -2.90 7.48
CA PRO A 282 6.02 -4.20 6.81
C PRO A 282 6.22 -4.09 5.29
N LEU A 283 5.48 -3.19 4.63
CA LEU A 283 5.61 -2.96 3.19
C LEU A 283 6.97 -2.36 2.81
N LYS A 284 7.51 -1.45 3.63
CA LYS A 284 8.83 -0.85 3.42
C LYS A 284 9.94 -1.90 3.57
N GLN A 285 9.85 -2.74 4.61
CA GLN A 285 10.78 -3.85 4.82
C GLN A 285 10.73 -4.84 3.66
N PHE A 286 9.52 -5.19 3.19
CA PHE A 286 9.32 -6.04 2.02
C PHE A 286 9.99 -5.45 0.76
N ILE A 287 9.75 -4.17 0.46
CA ILE A 287 10.36 -3.48 -0.68
C ILE A 287 11.88 -3.51 -0.58
N ASN A 288 12.45 -3.28 0.61
CA ASN A 288 13.89 -3.31 0.81
C ASN A 288 14.46 -4.73 0.59
N ARG A 289 13.86 -5.77 1.18
CA ARG A 289 14.30 -7.16 0.99
C ARG A 289 14.17 -7.58 -0.49
N LEU A 290 13.06 -7.25 -1.14
CA LEU A 290 12.80 -7.57 -2.54
C LEU A 290 13.82 -6.89 -3.46
N SER A 291 14.04 -5.58 -3.26
CA SER A 291 15.04 -4.80 -4.00
C SER A 291 16.45 -5.35 -3.79
N GLN A 292 16.76 -5.83 -2.59
CA GLN A 292 18.06 -6.39 -2.28
C GLN A 292 18.28 -7.75 -2.97
N LYS A 293 17.27 -8.63 -2.95
CA LYS A 293 17.38 -9.98 -3.52
C LYS A 293 17.31 -9.98 -5.05
N PHE A 294 16.41 -9.17 -5.63
CA PHE A 294 16.05 -9.18 -7.05
C PHE A 294 16.36 -7.88 -7.80
N GLY A 295 16.77 -6.81 -7.12
CA GLY A 295 16.94 -5.51 -7.77
C GLY A 295 15.61 -4.94 -8.26
N GLU A 296 15.61 -4.36 -9.45
CA GLU A 296 14.39 -3.87 -10.13
C GLU A 296 13.76 -4.93 -11.05
N GLU A 297 14.14 -6.20 -10.90
CA GLU A 297 13.57 -7.29 -11.68
C GLU A 297 12.08 -7.49 -11.38
N GLU A 298 11.37 -7.91 -12.42
CA GLU A 298 9.98 -8.30 -12.34
C GLU A 298 9.87 -9.83 -12.26
N ILE A 299 9.31 -10.33 -11.16
CA ILE A 299 9.15 -11.76 -10.87
C ILE A 299 7.68 -12.10 -10.59
N PRO A 300 7.25 -13.38 -10.67
CA PRO A 300 5.91 -13.78 -10.27
C PRO A 300 5.60 -13.43 -8.81
N LEU A 301 4.37 -12.97 -8.53
CA LEU A 301 3.95 -12.57 -7.19
C LEU A 301 4.13 -13.69 -6.15
N MET A 302 3.73 -14.91 -6.51
CA MET A 302 3.84 -16.07 -5.61
C MET A 302 5.30 -16.42 -5.31
N GLN A 303 6.19 -16.30 -6.29
CA GLN A 303 7.63 -16.49 -6.08
C GLN A 303 8.23 -15.43 -5.15
N ALA A 304 7.79 -14.18 -5.23
CA ALA A 304 8.29 -13.11 -4.35
C ALA A 304 7.86 -13.30 -2.89
N LEU A 305 6.67 -13.87 -2.68
CA LEU A 305 6.09 -14.13 -1.37
C LEU A 305 6.56 -15.44 -0.74
N ASP A 306 7.05 -16.40 -1.52
CA ASP A 306 7.63 -17.62 -0.98
C ASP A 306 8.85 -17.28 -0.10
N PRO A 307 8.96 -17.86 1.11
CA PRO A 307 10.07 -17.64 2.04
C PRO A 307 11.46 -17.99 1.49
N GLU A 308 11.56 -19.08 0.73
CA GLU A 308 12.82 -19.63 0.24
C GLU A 308 13.24 -18.99 -1.09
N LEU A 309 12.35 -19.01 -2.08
CA LEU A 309 12.56 -18.40 -3.39
C LEU A 309 12.58 -16.88 -3.29
N GLY A 310 11.64 -16.31 -2.53
CA GLY A 310 11.34 -14.89 -2.45
C GLY A 310 11.91 -14.24 -1.20
N VAL A 311 11.12 -13.39 -0.56
CA VAL A 311 11.56 -12.66 0.65
C VAL A 311 10.55 -12.72 1.78
N GLY A 312 9.42 -13.42 1.59
CA GLY A 312 8.30 -13.43 2.54
C GLY A 312 7.69 -12.06 2.78
N PHE A 313 6.49 -11.99 3.37
CA PHE A 313 5.89 -10.73 3.82
C PHE A 313 5.43 -10.85 5.28
N ASP A 314 5.84 -9.88 6.10
CA ASP A 314 5.32 -9.69 7.47
C ASP A 314 5.57 -10.90 8.41
N ASP A 315 6.75 -11.51 8.26
CA ASP A 315 7.42 -12.49 9.13
C ASP A 315 6.53 -13.64 9.69
N LEU A 316 5.60 -14.15 8.88
CA LEU A 316 4.80 -15.33 9.22
C LEU A 316 5.49 -16.67 8.99
N GLU A 317 6.77 -16.65 8.67
CA GLU A 317 7.60 -17.83 8.46
C GLU A 317 7.95 -18.54 9.78
N GLU A 318 7.70 -17.90 10.92
CA GLU A 318 7.87 -18.47 12.27
C GLU A 318 6.61 -19.23 12.76
N SER A 319 5.87 -19.89 11.86
CA SER A 319 4.74 -20.74 12.25
C SER A 319 5.15 -22.03 12.99
N ASP A 320 6.45 -22.36 13.04
CA ASP A 320 7.01 -23.26 14.06
C ASP A 320 7.20 -22.48 15.38
N HIS A 321 6.09 -22.24 16.08
CA HIS A 321 6.00 -21.65 17.42
C HIS A 321 6.60 -20.24 17.59
N PRO A 322 5.84 -19.17 17.27
CA PRO A 322 6.28 -17.82 17.58
C PRO A 322 6.20 -17.61 19.10
N ASP A 323 7.34 -17.38 19.76
CA ASP A 323 7.37 -17.00 21.18
C ASP A 323 6.65 -15.64 21.33
N PRO A 324 5.47 -15.58 21.99
CA PRO A 324 4.70 -14.35 22.13
C PRO A 324 5.47 -13.23 22.84
N LEU A 325 6.51 -13.59 23.60
CA LEU A 325 7.39 -12.65 24.29
C LEU A 325 8.32 -11.93 23.32
N ILE A 326 8.86 -12.64 22.32
CA ILE A 326 9.78 -12.08 21.32
C ILE A 326 9.04 -11.06 20.44
N ASN A 327 7.84 -11.39 19.96
CA ASN A 327 7.01 -10.45 19.20
C ASN A 327 6.66 -9.18 19.99
N LYS A 328 6.36 -9.31 21.30
CA LYS A 328 6.14 -8.15 22.19
C LYS A 328 7.42 -7.30 22.40
N LEU A 329 8.60 -7.91 22.37
CA LEU A 329 9.88 -7.21 22.54
C LEU A 329 10.34 -6.52 21.26
N ILE A 330 10.09 -7.11 20.09
CA ILE A 330 10.40 -6.55 18.76
C ILE A 330 9.45 -5.38 18.45
N ALA A 331 8.14 -5.52 18.72
CA ALA A 331 7.15 -4.45 18.53
C ALA A 331 7.48 -3.17 19.34
N LYS A 332 8.19 -3.30 20.47
CA LYS A 332 8.64 -2.14 21.27
C LYS A 332 9.80 -1.36 20.64
N LYS A 333 10.59 -1.95 19.72
CA LYS A 333 11.79 -1.32 19.16
C LYS A 333 11.53 -0.43 17.94
N ASN A 334 10.43 -0.64 17.22
CA ASN A 334 10.13 0.06 15.96
C ASN A 334 9.00 1.11 16.11
N THR A 335 9.27 2.20 16.83
CA THR A 335 8.45 3.42 16.70
C THR A 335 9.29 4.50 16.03
N GLY A 336 9.07 4.69 14.72
CA GLY A 336 9.57 5.84 13.98
C GLY A 336 8.99 7.13 14.57
N LYS A 337 9.85 8.05 15.00
CA LYS A 337 9.54 9.03 16.05
C LYS A 337 9.53 10.51 15.64
N THR A 338 9.65 10.86 14.36
CA THR A 338 9.93 12.26 13.99
C THR A 338 8.69 13.10 13.66
N ALA A 339 7.76 12.64 12.82
CA ALA A 339 6.60 13.45 12.41
C ALA A 339 5.45 13.47 13.44
N GLU A 340 5.21 12.36 14.14
CA GLU A 340 4.18 12.23 15.17
C GLU A 340 4.47 13.15 16.39
N THR A 341 5.75 13.46 16.61
CA THR A 341 6.21 14.26 17.76
C THR A 341 5.83 15.74 17.64
N GLU A 342 5.78 16.33 16.44
CA GLU A 342 5.40 17.75 16.26
C GLU A 342 3.90 17.96 16.50
N LEU A 343 3.02 17.22 15.82
CA LEU A 343 1.56 17.32 16.01
C LEU A 343 1.19 17.01 17.46
N LYS A 344 1.81 15.99 18.06
CA LYS A 344 1.64 15.65 19.47
C LYS A 344 2.07 16.79 20.38
N THR A 345 3.17 17.48 20.10
CA THR A 345 3.64 18.63 20.90
C THR A 345 2.69 19.82 20.76
N THR A 346 2.19 20.11 19.56
CA THR A 346 1.22 21.19 19.32
C THR A 346 -0.12 20.91 20.00
N LEU A 347 -0.62 19.66 19.94
CA LEU A 347 -1.83 19.26 20.64
C LEU A 347 -1.63 19.26 22.17
N LEU A 348 -0.48 18.81 22.66
CA LEU A 348 -0.13 18.84 24.07
C LEU A 348 -0.04 20.29 24.59
N SER A 349 0.57 21.21 23.83
CA SER A 349 0.63 22.63 24.22
C SER A 349 -0.75 23.28 24.21
N ALA A 350 -1.61 22.96 23.23
CA ALA A 350 -3.00 23.40 23.22
C ALA A 350 -3.78 22.88 24.44
N LEU A 351 -3.47 21.68 24.94
CA LEU A 351 -4.09 21.10 26.14
C LEU A 351 -3.51 21.62 27.46
N LEU A 352 -2.22 21.95 27.52
CA LEU A 352 -1.52 22.38 28.74
C LEU A 352 -1.57 23.89 28.99
N ASN A 353 -1.90 24.72 27.99
CA ASN A 353 -1.94 26.18 28.10
C ASN A 353 -3.12 26.74 28.96
N GLY A 354 -3.75 25.92 29.81
CA GLY A 354 -4.78 26.34 30.76
C GLY A 354 -5.13 25.27 31.79
N GLN A 355 -5.83 25.66 32.87
CA GLN A 355 -6.54 24.70 33.73
C GLN A 355 -7.54 23.91 32.87
N PRO A 356 -7.79 22.61 33.17
CA PRO A 356 -8.77 21.82 32.42
C PRO A 356 -10.13 22.52 32.47
N ASN A 357 -10.47 23.20 31.37
CA ASN A 357 -11.71 23.92 31.22
C ASN A 357 -12.69 23.01 30.45
N PRO A 358 -13.81 22.57 31.05
CA PRO A 358 -14.80 21.74 30.36
C PRO A 358 -15.35 22.39 29.07
N ASP A 359 -15.30 23.72 28.99
CA ASP A 359 -15.80 24.50 27.86
C ASP A 359 -14.74 24.69 26.75
N GLN A 360 -13.51 24.18 26.93
CA GLN A 360 -12.44 24.29 25.93
C GLN A 360 -12.81 23.59 24.62
N ILE A 361 -12.52 24.26 23.50
CA ILE A 361 -12.62 23.74 22.14
C ILE A 361 -11.27 23.98 21.47
N ILE A 362 -10.71 22.93 20.88
CA ILE A 362 -9.53 23.04 20.02
C ILE A 362 -10.04 23.26 18.60
N GLN A 363 -9.77 24.42 18.03
CA GLN A 363 -10.09 24.74 16.64
C GLN A 363 -8.95 24.26 15.72
N LEU A 364 -9.27 23.37 14.78
CA LEU A 364 -8.28 22.70 13.93
C LEU A 364 -7.48 23.70 13.08
N ASP A 365 -8.11 24.77 12.61
CA ASP A 365 -7.50 25.84 11.80
C ASP A 365 -6.49 26.70 12.57
N GLN A 366 -6.47 26.60 13.90
CA GLN A 366 -5.49 27.26 14.75
C GLN A 366 -4.24 26.41 15.01
N LEU A 367 -4.25 25.12 14.63
CA LEU A 367 -3.09 24.26 14.75
C LEU A 367 -2.07 24.60 13.65
N GLN A 368 -0.84 24.91 14.06
CA GLN A 368 0.25 25.14 13.12
C GLN A 368 0.66 23.81 12.47
N SER A 369 0.74 23.81 11.13
CA SER A 369 1.29 22.67 10.39
C SER A 369 2.80 22.57 10.65
N GLY A 370 3.26 21.38 11.07
CA GLY A 370 4.67 21.04 11.11
C GLY A 370 5.35 21.13 9.74
N THR A 371 6.67 20.92 9.72
CA THR A 371 7.49 21.04 8.51
C THR A 371 6.93 20.22 7.33
N GLN A 372 6.84 20.85 6.15
CA GLN A 372 6.20 20.27 4.96
C GLN A 372 7.02 19.10 4.40
N SER A 373 6.64 17.87 4.72
CA SER A 373 7.10 16.70 3.96
C SER A 373 6.41 16.66 2.58
N ALA A 374 7.03 15.97 1.62
CA ALA A 374 6.44 15.72 0.31
C ALA A 374 5.14 14.91 0.47
N LYS A 375 3.99 15.51 0.17
CA LYS A 375 2.67 14.90 0.36
C LYS A 375 2.31 13.95 -0.77
N LEU A 376 1.62 12.87 -0.43
CA LEU A 376 1.01 11.93 -1.39
C LEU A 376 -0.41 12.38 -1.72
N PRO A 377 -0.91 12.10 -2.94
CA PRO A 377 -2.26 12.48 -3.34
C PRO A 377 -3.35 11.77 -2.51
N LEU A 378 -4.57 12.31 -2.53
CA LEU A 378 -5.76 11.63 -2.02
C LEU A 378 -6.18 10.55 -3.03
N PRO A 379 -6.89 9.49 -2.58
CA PRO A 379 -7.50 8.54 -3.50
C PRO A 379 -8.67 9.17 -4.27
N ASN A 380 -8.86 8.72 -5.52
CA ASN A 380 -9.91 9.22 -6.41
C ASN A 380 -11.32 9.10 -5.83
N THR A 381 -11.54 8.11 -4.96
CA THR A 381 -12.75 8.02 -4.14
C THR A 381 -12.38 7.78 -2.67
N LEU A 382 -13.11 8.42 -1.76
CA LEU A 382 -13.03 8.17 -0.30
C LEU A 382 -14.39 8.40 0.35
N SER A 383 -14.51 8.06 1.64
CA SER A 383 -15.76 8.13 2.39
C SER A 383 -15.71 9.20 3.48
N ALA A 384 -16.87 9.82 3.75
CA ALA A 384 -17.12 10.57 4.97
C ALA A 384 -18.37 10.02 5.66
N LEU A 385 -18.23 9.45 6.85
CA LEU A 385 -19.33 9.00 7.69
C LEU A 385 -19.64 10.06 8.73
N LEU A 386 -20.85 10.61 8.67
CA LEU A 386 -21.25 11.81 9.39
C LEU A 386 -22.53 11.59 10.18
N THR A 387 -22.59 12.14 11.39
CA THR A 387 -23.82 12.28 12.16
C THR A 387 -24.12 13.77 12.32
N ILE A 388 -25.28 14.21 11.84
CA ILE A 388 -25.67 15.63 11.87
C ILE A 388 -26.48 15.87 13.15
N GLY A 389 -26.19 16.94 13.88
CA GLY A 389 -26.86 17.34 15.11
C GLY A 389 -26.95 18.86 15.27
N ASP A 390 -28.16 19.39 15.16
CA ASP A 390 -28.46 20.82 15.15
C ASP A 390 -27.59 21.56 14.12
N GLU A 391 -26.73 22.46 14.55
CA GLU A 391 -25.82 23.23 13.70
C GLU A 391 -24.45 22.56 13.48
N TYR A 392 -24.20 21.41 14.11
CA TYR A 392 -22.92 20.69 14.06
C TYR A 392 -22.99 19.36 13.32
N ILE A 393 -21.85 18.91 12.82
CA ILE A 393 -21.68 17.62 12.13
C ILE A 393 -20.56 16.85 12.82
N SER A 394 -20.89 15.76 13.48
CA SER A 394 -19.91 14.80 13.99
C SER A 394 -19.33 13.99 12.84
N VAL A 395 -18.00 13.96 12.73
CA VAL A 395 -17.27 13.16 11.75
C VAL A 395 -16.90 11.84 12.42
N ASP A 396 -17.67 10.79 12.14
CA ASP A 396 -17.42 9.46 12.70
C ASP A 396 -16.24 8.77 12.00
N SER A 397 -16.06 9.05 10.70
CA SER A 397 -14.92 8.58 9.91
C SER A 397 -14.74 9.47 8.67
N LEU A 398 -13.50 9.74 8.28
CA LEU A 398 -13.16 10.46 7.06
C LEU A 398 -11.90 9.86 6.45
N GLY A 399 -11.95 9.56 5.15
CA GLY A 399 -10.86 8.91 4.41
C GLY A 399 -11.25 7.53 3.90
N GLY A 400 -10.29 6.63 3.86
CA GLY A 400 -10.34 5.35 3.18
C GLY A 400 -9.64 5.42 1.81
N ASN A 401 -9.13 4.28 1.36
CA ASN A 401 -8.44 4.13 0.08
C ASN A 401 -9.40 4.01 -1.13
N ASN A 402 -10.68 3.72 -0.87
CA ASN A 402 -11.77 3.73 -1.84
C ASN A 402 -13.12 3.92 -1.12
N ALA A 403 -14.14 4.41 -1.82
CA ALA A 403 -15.48 4.61 -1.26
C ALA A 403 -16.27 3.28 -1.09
N ASN A 404 -15.92 2.24 -1.84
CA ASN A 404 -16.62 0.96 -1.81
C ASN A 404 -16.37 0.14 -0.54
N THR A 405 -15.34 0.44 0.24
CA THR A 405 -15.07 -0.17 1.55
C THR A 405 -16.31 -0.21 2.46
N LEU A 406 -17.08 0.88 2.52
CA LEU A 406 -18.28 0.98 3.37
C LEU A 406 -19.60 0.72 2.61
N LEU A 407 -19.55 0.55 1.29
CA LEU A 407 -20.73 0.35 0.43
C LEU A 407 -20.90 -1.09 -0.06
N GLY A 408 -19.80 -1.83 -0.24
CA GLY A 408 -19.78 -3.09 -1.00
C GLY A 408 -20.78 -4.13 -0.52
N ARG A 409 -20.93 -4.32 0.79
CA ARG A 409 -21.90 -5.30 1.33
C ARG A 409 -23.36 -5.00 0.98
N PHE A 410 -23.71 -3.73 0.74
CA PHE A 410 -25.09 -3.33 0.42
C PHE A 410 -25.46 -3.59 -1.03
N THR A 411 -24.50 -3.96 -1.89
CA THR A 411 -24.78 -4.40 -3.26
C THR A 411 -25.76 -5.57 -3.31
N LEU A 412 -25.73 -6.44 -2.29
CA LEU A 412 -26.68 -7.54 -2.11
C LEU A 412 -28.13 -7.09 -1.87
N ALA A 413 -28.35 -5.89 -1.32
CA ALA A 413 -29.69 -5.35 -1.09
C ALA A 413 -30.36 -4.82 -2.37
N GLY A 414 -29.63 -4.78 -3.50
CA GLY A 414 -30.26 -4.56 -4.81
C GLY A 414 -29.42 -3.76 -5.81
N LYS A 415 -29.96 -3.69 -7.04
CA LYS A 415 -29.28 -3.10 -8.21
C LYS A 415 -28.88 -1.64 -8.03
N LYS A 416 -29.62 -0.85 -7.24
CA LYS A 416 -29.30 0.57 -6.99
C LYS A 416 -27.98 0.76 -6.23
N TYR A 417 -27.70 -0.10 -5.24
CA TYR A 417 -26.45 -0.07 -4.48
C TYR A 417 -25.29 -0.55 -5.36
N THR A 418 -25.53 -1.61 -6.15
CA THR A 418 -24.56 -2.09 -7.16
C THR A 418 -24.23 -1.01 -8.19
N GLY A 419 -25.23 -0.25 -8.65
CA GLY A 419 -25.04 0.87 -9.58
C GLY A 419 -24.13 1.95 -9.02
N LEU A 420 -24.42 2.43 -7.79
CA LEU A 420 -23.59 3.42 -7.10
C LEU A 420 -22.14 2.91 -6.92
N SER A 421 -21.97 1.67 -6.45
CA SER A 421 -20.63 1.10 -6.25
C SER A 421 -19.82 0.99 -7.54
N ARG A 422 -20.46 0.61 -8.66
CA ARG A 422 -19.82 0.55 -9.99
C ARG A 422 -19.50 1.94 -10.54
N GLU A 423 -20.36 2.92 -10.32
CA GLU A 423 -20.10 4.31 -10.69
C GLU A 423 -18.85 4.86 -9.99
N LEU A 424 -18.72 4.62 -8.68
CA LEU A 424 -17.54 5.02 -7.91
C LEU A 424 -16.26 4.32 -8.39
N ALA A 425 -16.33 3.00 -8.65
CA ALA A 425 -15.20 2.28 -9.24
C ALA A 425 -14.83 2.80 -10.64
N ALA A 426 -15.82 3.19 -11.45
CA ALA A 426 -15.59 3.76 -12.77
C ALA A 426 -14.91 5.13 -12.70
N ILE A 427 -15.18 5.96 -11.69
CA ILE A 427 -14.47 7.23 -11.47
C ILE A 427 -12.97 6.99 -11.24
N GLU A 428 -12.60 5.99 -10.42
CA GLU A 428 -11.19 5.62 -10.21
C GLU A 428 -10.52 5.17 -11.51
N GLN A 429 -11.21 4.30 -12.26
CA GLN A 429 -10.70 3.73 -13.52
C GLN A 429 -10.56 4.79 -14.62
N GLN A 430 -11.49 5.73 -14.73
CA GLN A 430 -11.45 6.83 -15.71
C GLN A 430 -10.34 7.84 -15.39
N ALA A 431 -10.10 8.11 -14.10
CA ALA A 431 -9.01 9.00 -13.69
C ALA A 431 -7.62 8.39 -13.95
N ASN A 432 -7.52 7.05 -14.04
CA ASN A 432 -6.26 6.33 -14.21
C ASN A 432 -6.36 5.29 -15.35
N PRO A 433 -6.39 5.69 -16.62
CA PRO A 433 -6.59 4.77 -17.76
C PRO A 433 -5.45 3.73 -17.95
N GLU A 434 -4.28 4.03 -17.40
CA GLU A 434 -3.06 3.21 -17.49
C GLU A 434 -2.96 2.11 -16.43
N VAL A 435 -3.90 2.06 -15.47
CA VAL A 435 -3.94 1.02 -14.45
C VAL A 435 -5.21 0.19 -14.57
N LEU A 436 -5.19 -1.02 -14.01
CA LEU A 436 -6.35 -1.88 -13.83
C LEU A 436 -6.59 -2.06 -12.33
N PHE A 437 -7.77 -1.64 -11.87
CA PHE A 437 -8.20 -1.91 -10.51
C PHE A 437 -8.84 -3.29 -10.43
N PHE A 438 -8.52 -4.04 -9.38
CA PHE A 438 -9.12 -5.35 -9.14
C PHE A 438 -9.54 -5.52 -7.69
N ASP A 439 -10.66 -6.21 -7.47
CA ASP A 439 -11.15 -6.55 -6.13
C ASP A 439 -10.49 -7.82 -5.60
N ILE A 440 -10.47 -7.99 -4.27
CA ILE A 440 -9.90 -9.18 -3.63
C ILE A 440 -11.02 -10.00 -2.99
N ALA A 441 -11.20 -11.23 -3.46
CA ALA A 441 -12.07 -12.21 -2.83
C ALA A 441 -11.25 -13.11 -1.90
N TYR A 442 -11.54 -13.08 -0.60
CA TYR A 442 -10.80 -13.78 0.45
C TYR A 442 -11.78 -14.31 1.50
N ILE A 443 -11.74 -15.62 1.76
CA ILE A 443 -12.59 -16.34 2.75
C ILE A 443 -11.67 -16.89 3.83
N ALA A 444 -11.99 -16.66 5.09
CA ALA A 444 -11.23 -17.26 6.20
C ALA A 444 -12.04 -17.39 7.50
N GLU A 445 -12.96 -16.45 7.76
CA GLU A 445 -13.64 -16.37 9.05
C GLU A 445 -15.15 -16.56 8.89
N ASN A 446 -15.65 -17.75 9.24
CA ASN A 446 -17.04 -18.14 9.07
C ASN A 446 -18.05 -17.13 9.65
N ASN A 447 -17.76 -16.53 10.80
CA ASN A 447 -18.66 -15.59 11.47
C ASN A 447 -18.57 -14.15 10.95
N VAL A 448 -17.50 -13.80 10.24
CA VAL A 448 -17.23 -12.43 9.79
C VAL A 448 -17.54 -12.26 8.31
N ASP A 449 -17.27 -13.29 7.50
CA ASP A 449 -17.31 -13.20 6.03
C ASP A 449 -18.67 -12.84 5.44
N ASN A 450 -19.76 -12.94 6.21
CA ASN A 450 -21.05 -12.33 5.84
C ASN A 450 -20.92 -10.86 5.43
N ILE A 451 -20.09 -10.07 6.11
CA ILE A 451 -19.90 -8.65 5.77
C ILE A 451 -19.04 -8.43 4.52
N SER A 452 -18.37 -9.48 4.03
CA SER A 452 -17.51 -9.45 2.85
C SER A 452 -18.24 -9.85 1.57
N ARG A 453 -19.43 -10.46 1.65
CA ARG A 453 -20.24 -10.86 0.49
C ARG A 453 -20.72 -9.62 -0.28
N ARG A 454 -20.54 -9.60 -1.60
CA ARG A 454 -20.89 -8.47 -2.47
C ARG A 454 -21.02 -8.87 -3.95
N SER A 455 -21.72 -8.07 -4.74
CA SER A 455 -21.72 -8.19 -6.20
C SER A 455 -20.41 -7.69 -6.81
N VAL A 456 -20.14 -8.04 -8.08
CA VAL A 456 -18.98 -7.53 -8.84
C VAL A 456 -19.08 -6.01 -9.02
N VAL A 457 -18.14 -5.25 -8.45
CA VAL A 457 -18.06 -3.78 -8.52
C VAL A 457 -16.87 -3.27 -9.35
N TYR A 458 -15.73 -3.97 -9.32
CA TYR A 458 -14.57 -3.68 -10.16
C TYR A 458 -14.58 -4.56 -11.42
N PRO A 459 -13.88 -4.16 -12.50
CA PRO A 459 -13.84 -4.94 -13.74
C PRO A 459 -13.17 -6.31 -13.60
N MET A 460 -12.28 -6.46 -12.62
CA MET A 460 -11.49 -7.66 -12.37
C MET A 460 -11.49 -7.98 -10.89
N GLN A 461 -11.22 -9.24 -10.56
CA GLN A 461 -11.00 -9.68 -9.19
C GLN A 461 -9.94 -10.79 -9.16
N VAL A 462 -9.27 -10.94 -8.02
CA VAL A 462 -8.46 -12.10 -7.70
C VAL A 462 -9.15 -12.91 -6.61
N SER A 463 -9.31 -14.20 -6.85
CA SER A 463 -9.91 -15.14 -5.90
C SER A 463 -8.83 -15.94 -5.17
N LEU A 464 -8.75 -15.74 -3.84
CA LEU A 464 -7.87 -16.48 -2.94
C LEU A 464 -8.64 -17.64 -2.32
N LEU A 465 -8.41 -18.87 -2.79
CA LEU A 465 -9.09 -20.10 -2.34
C LEU A 465 -10.63 -20.04 -2.37
N ASN A 466 -11.18 -19.40 -3.41
CA ASN A 466 -12.62 -19.36 -3.65
C ASN A 466 -12.93 -19.43 -5.14
N TYR A 467 -14.14 -19.85 -5.47
CA TYR A 467 -14.55 -19.98 -6.87
C TYR A 467 -14.77 -18.60 -7.50
N ASP A 468 -14.10 -18.34 -8.62
CA ASP A 468 -14.33 -17.12 -9.39
C ASP A 468 -15.55 -17.30 -10.31
N THR A 469 -16.51 -16.38 -10.19
CA THR A 469 -17.76 -16.42 -10.98
C THR A 469 -17.66 -15.68 -12.31
N THR A 470 -16.52 -15.03 -12.58
CA THR A 470 -16.26 -14.31 -13.83
C THR A 470 -15.72 -15.25 -14.91
N GLU A 471 -15.96 -14.92 -16.18
CA GLU A 471 -15.49 -15.73 -17.31
C GLU A 471 -13.97 -15.62 -17.53
N GLN A 472 -13.37 -14.49 -17.15
CA GLN A 472 -11.94 -14.21 -17.29
C GLN A 472 -11.36 -13.69 -15.97
N PRO A 473 -11.12 -14.58 -14.99
CA PRO A 473 -10.54 -14.20 -13.72
C PRO A 473 -9.11 -13.66 -13.87
N LEU A 474 -8.69 -12.78 -12.96
CA LEU A 474 -7.28 -12.44 -12.80
C LEU A 474 -6.61 -13.52 -11.96
N THR A 475 -5.79 -14.36 -12.59
CA THR A 475 -5.07 -15.45 -11.91
C THR A 475 -3.80 -14.91 -11.24
N LEU A 476 -3.37 -15.49 -10.11
CA LEU A 476 -2.12 -15.08 -9.46
C LEU A 476 -0.89 -15.31 -10.35
N ASN A 477 -0.96 -16.29 -11.26
CA ASN A 477 0.06 -16.56 -12.28
C ASN A 477 0.24 -15.42 -13.29
N ASP A 478 -0.80 -14.61 -13.52
CA ASP A 478 -0.74 -13.42 -14.36
C ASP A 478 -0.12 -12.22 -13.63
N ILE A 479 -0.05 -12.25 -12.30
CA ILE A 479 0.44 -11.12 -11.50
C ILE A 479 1.94 -11.20 -11.30
N MET A 480 2.64 -10.21 -11.85
CA MET A 480 4.05 -9.96 -11.63
C MET A 480 4.26 -8.84 -10.62
N ILE A 481 5.39 -8.87 -9.92
CA ILE A 481 5.79 -7.90 -8.91
C ILE A 481 7.24 -7.45 -9.13
N SER A 482 7.50 -6.15 -8.94
CA SER A 482 8.86 -5.59 -8.95
C SER A 482 8.97 -4.46 -7.93
N ALA A 483 10.17 -4.27 -7.37
CA ALA A 483 10.50 -3.09 -6.58
C ALA A 483 11.24 -2.07 -7.46
N GLN A 484 10.61 -0.95 -7.76
CA GLN A 484 11.18 0.08 -8.63
C GLN A 484 11.22 1.42 -7.89
N ARG A 485 12.42 2.00 -7.74
CA ARG A 485 12.61 3.32 -7.10
C ARG A 485 11.91 3.46 -5.73
N GLY A 486 11.94 2.40 -4.92
CA GLY A 486 11.31 2.38 -3.59
C GLY A 486 9.79 2.14 -3.60
N TRP A 487 9.20 1.82 -4.75
CA TRP A 487 7.77 1.47 -4.88
C TRP A 487 7.61 0.02 -5.29
N LEU A 488 6.48 -0.57 -4.90
CA LEU A 488 6.11 -1.93 -5.30
C LEU A 488 5.11 -1.84 -6.46
N ILE A 489 5.44 -2.48 -7.58
CA ILE A 489 4.62 -2.42 -8.79
C ILE A 489 4.09 -3.81 -9.10
N LEU A 490 2.77 -3.94 -9.14
CA LEU A 490 2.10 -5.12 -9.71
C LEU A 490 1.79 -4.88 -11.18
N ARG A 491 1.98 -5.89 -12.01
CA ARG A 491 1.62 -5.88 -13.44
C ARG A 491 0.96 -7.18 -13.85
N SER A 492 -0.04 -7.08 -14.71
CA SER A 492 -0.60 -8.24 -15.43
C SER A 492 0.28 -8.61 -16.63
N LYS A 493 0.69 -9.87 -16.76
CA LYS A 493 1.41 -10.38 -17.95
C LYS A 493 0.54 -10.24 -19.20
N LYS A 494 -0.72 -10.67 -19.11
CA LYS A 494 -1.73 -10.71 -20.18
C LYS A 494 -2.10 -9.32 -20.68
N HIS A 495 -2.38 -8.39 -19.77
CA HIS A 495 -2.84 -7.04 -20.12
C HIS A 495 -1.71 -6.03 -20.27
N ASN A 496 -0.50 -6.35 -19.79
CA ASN A 496 0.64 -5.43 -19.73
C ASN A 496 0.31 -4.07 -19.12
N LYS A 497 -0.52 -4.08 -18.07
CA LYS A 497 -0.94 -2.90 -17.31
C LYS A 497 -0.61 -3.05 -15.83
N ARG A 498 -0.37 -1.92 -15.18
CA ARG A 498 -0.19 -1.85 -13.73
C ARG A 498 -1.48 -2.27 -13.04
N LEU A 499 -1.38 -3.13 -12.04
CA LEU A 499 -2.51 -3.59 -11.23
C LEU A 499 -2.54 -2.83 -9.90
N ILE A 500 -3.73 -2.40 -9.47
CA ILE A 500 -3.96 -1.78 -8.17
C ILE A 500 -5.05 -2.56 -7.41
N PRO A 501 -4.71 -3.19 -6.28
CA PRO A 501 -5.67 -3.92 -5.48
C PRO A 501 -6.67 -2.98 -4.79
N ARG A 502 -7.90 -3.47 -4.61
CA ARG A 502 -8.98 -2.83 -3.85
C ARG A 502 -9.67 -3.87 -2.98
N LEU A 503 -10.03 -3.46 -1.76
CA LEU A 503 -10.88 -4.24 -0.88
C LEU A 503 -12.21 -3.51 -0.70
N ALA A 504 -13.25 -3.93 -1.42
CA ALA A 504 -14.59 -3.33 -1.32
C ALA A 504 -15.42 -3.88 -0.13
N THR A 505 -14.79 -3.99 1.03
CA THR A 505 -15.43 -4.40 2.29
C THR A 505 -14.74 -3.74 3.48
N ALA A 506 -15.48 -3.55 4.57
CA ALA A 506 -14.97 -3.02 5.84
C ALA A 506 -14.21 -4.09 6.67
N TYR A 507 -13.80 -5.19 6.05
CA TYR A 507 -13.03 -6.24 6.70
C TYR A 507 -11.66 -5.71 7.13
N ASN A 508 -11.30 -5.93 8.39
CA ASN A 508 -9.99 -5.56 8.90
C ASN A 508 -8.96 -6.63 8.48
N TYR A 509 -8.20 -6.33 7.43
CA TYR A 509 -7.22 -7.27 6.88
C TYR A 509 -6.07 -7.62 7.84
N SER A 510 -5.86 -6.87 8.92
CA SER A 510 -4.85 -7.21 9.94
C SER A 510 -5.17 -8.47 10.74
N ARG A 511 -6.39 -9.01 10.61
CA ARG A 511 -6.84 -10.24 11.27
C ARG A 511 -6.43 -11.50 10.52
N SER A 512 -6.12 -11.38 9.24
CA SER A 512 -5.75 -12.49 8.37
C SER A 512 -4.34 -12.98 8.68
N ASP A 513 -4.16 -14.29 8.72
CA ASP A 513 -2.89 -15.00 8.69
C ASP A 513 -2.34 -15.16 7.25
N LEU A 514 -3.16 -15.10 6.19
CA LEU A 514 -2.61 -15.16 4.81
C LEU A 514 -1.75 -13.92 4.41
N SER A 515 -0.43 -14.09 4.28
CA SER A 515 0.51 -13.03 3.88
C SER A 515 0.22 -12.40 2.52
N LEU A 516 -0.20 -13.22 1.54
CA LEU A 516 -0.62 -12.73 0.21
C LEU A 516 -1.76 -11.71 0.31
N PHE A 517 -2.79 -12.03 1.09
CA PHE A 517 -3.93 -11.13 1.29
C PHE A 517 -3.52 -9.84 1.99
N ARG A 518 -2.68 -9.92 3.04
CA ARG A 518 -2.17 -8.74 3.75
C ARG A 518 -1.30 -7.87 2.86
N LEU A 519 -0.43 -8.44 2.01
CA LEU A 519 0.39 -7.68 1.07
C LEU A 519 -0.50 -6.90 0.08
N LEU A 520 -1.45 -7.57 -0.58
CA LEU A 520 -2.37 -6.91 -1.51
C LEU A 520 -3.18 -5.79 -0.84
N CYS A 521 -3.65 -6.02 0.39
CA CYS A 521 -4.34 -5.01 1.18
C CYS A 521 -3.43 -3.87 1.67
N ALA A 522 -2.14 -4.12 1.91
CA ALA A 522 -1.18 -3.07 2.24
C ALA A 522 -0.90 -2.18 1.02
N MET A 523 -0.77 -2.79 -0.17
CA MET A 523 -0.50 -2.10 -1.42
C MET A 523 -1.59 -1.12 -1.84
N GLN A 524 -2.85 -1.33 -1.44
CA GLN A 524 -3.93 -0.40 -1.77
C GLN A 524 -3.72 1.02 -1.19
N ASN A 525 -2.91 1.13 -0.12
CA ASN A 525 -2.58 2.39 0.55
C ASN A 525 -1.26 3.01 0.04
N GLN A 526 -0.51 2.29 -0.80
CA GLN A 526 0.77 2.76 -1.32
C GLN A 526 0.55 3.94 -2.28
N GLY A 527 1.22 5.06 -2.00
CA GLY A 527 1.27 6.22 -2.89
C GLY A 527 0.08 7.16 -2.75
N ILE A 528 -0.74 6.99 -1.71
CA ILE A 528 -1.89 7.84 -1.40
C ILE A 528 -1.96 8.18 0.09
N THR A 529 -2.71 9.22 0.44
CA THR A 529 -3.10 9.53 1.82
C THR A 529 -4.50 8.99 2.08
N ALA A 530 -4.61 7.76 2.60
CA ALA A 530 -5.89 7.12 2.86
C ALA A 530 -6.50 7.50 4.23
N ASN A 531 -5.69 7.80 5.25
CA ASN A 531 -6.18 8.12 6.59
C ASN A 531 -6.22 9.64 6.82
N LEU A 532 -7.42 10.16 7.14
CA LEU A 532 -7.62 11.56 7.54
C LEU A 532 -8.18 11.66 8.97
N ALA A 533 -8.20 10.56 9.72
CA ALA A 533 -8.69 10.54 11.09
C ALA A 533 -7.66 11.11 12.07
N LEU A 534 -8.14 11.83 13.07
CA LEU A 534 -7.34 12.38 14.16
C LEU A 534 -7.98 11.96 15.50
N ASP A 535 -7.39 10.98 16.17
CA ASP A 535 -7.85 10.52 17.48
C ASP A 535 -6.93 11.07 18.59
N LEU A 536 -7.47 11.99 19.40
CA LEU A 536 -6.75 12.57 20.52
C LEU A 536 -6.32 11.52 21.55
N GLN A 537 -7.10 10.44 21.74
CA GLN A 537 -6.77 9.39 22.70
C GLN A 537 -5.59 8.52 22.22
N ALA A 538 -5.49 8.27 20.91
CA ALA A 538 -4.33 7.58 20.33
C ALA A 538 -3.04 8.41 20.46
N ILE A 539 -3.14 9.73 20.24
CA ILE A 539 -1.98 10.63 20.30
C ILE A 539 -1.54 10.89 21.76
N LEU A 540 -2.53 11.08 22.65
CA LEU A 540 -2.37 11.40 24.07
C LEU A 540 -3.17 10.42 24.94
N PRO A 541 -2.63 9.23 25.22
CA PRO A 541 -3.34 8.22 26.00
C PRO A 541 -3.57 8.66 27.45
N ASP A 542 -4.62 8.10 28.07
CA ASP A 542 -4.91 8.19 29.51
C ASP A 542 -5.22 9.57 30.10
N ALA A 543 -5.56 10.57 29.29
CA ALA A 543 -6.01 11.86 29.80
C ALA A 543 -7.33 11.73 30.60
N ALA A 544 -7.52 12.54 31.64
CA ALA A 544 -8.76 12.57 32.42
C ALA A 544 -9.92 13.20 31.64
N PHE A 545 -9.60 14.09 30.71
CA PHE A 545 -10.54 14.81 29.86
C PHE A 545 -9.91 15.05 28.49
N TYR A 546 -10.70 14.89 27.43
CA TYR A 546 -10.36 15.32 26.08
C TYR A 546 -11.35 16.41 25.65
N PRO A 547 -10.88 17.63 25.29
CA PRO A 547 -11.75 18.67 24.77
C PRO A 547 -12.27 18.31 23.39
N ARG A 548 -13.28 19.06 22.93
CA ARG A 548 -13.79 18.94 21.57
C ARG A 548 -12.70 19.38 20.59
N LEU A 549 -12.42 18.56 19.58
CA LEU A 549 -11.67 18.97 18.40
C LEU A 549 -12.65 19.32 17.29
N GLN A 550 -12.64 20.57 16.86
CA GLN A 550 -13.64 21.14 15.96
C GLN A 550 -12.97 21.88 14.81
N PHE A 551 -13.61 21.88 13.64
CA PHE A 551 -13.31 22.78 12.53
C PHE A 551 -14.63 23.39 12.04
N LYS A 552 -14.85 24.68 12.28
CA LYS A 552 -16.12 25.35 11.95
C LYS A 552 -17.30 24.57 12.53
N ASN A 553 -18.19 24.02 11.69
CA ASN A 553 -19.33 23.21 12.11
C ASN A 553 -19.03 21.71 12.26
N PHE A 554 -17.83 21.24 11.91
CA PHE A 554 -17.45 19.83 12.01
C PHE A 554 -16.78 19.51 13.34
N ILE A 555 -17.27 18.48 14.03
CA ILE A 555 -16.66 17.92 15.23
C ILE A 555 -15.90 16.66 14.84
N LEU A 556 -14.58 16.68 14.98
CA LEU A 556 -13.70 15.56 14.63
C LEU A 556 -13.47 14.62 15.80
N SER A 557 -13.41 15.17 17.01
CA SER A 557 -13.41 14.41 18.25
C SER A 557 -14.39 15.05 19.22
N PRO A 558 -15.43 14.32 19.67
CA PRO A 558 -16.29 14.79 20.74
C PRO A 558 -15.50 14.96 22.03
N ARG A 559 -16.01 15.79 22.95
CA ARG A 559 -15.53 15.80 24.35
C ARG A 559 -15.62 14.41 24.95
N LYS A 560 -14.58 14.00 25.69
CA LYS A 560 -14.56 12.74 26.44
C LYS A 560 -14.16 12.98 27.89
N TRP A 561 -14.85 12.36 28.83
CA TRP A 561 -14.57 12.43 30.26
C TRP A 561 -14.30 11.04 30.82
N LYS A 562 -13.22 10.89 31.59
CA LYS A 562 -12.95 9.64 32.32
C LYS A 562 -13.81 9.60 33.58
N ILE A 563 -14.61 8.55 33.73
CA ILE A 563 -15.39 8.28 34.94
C ILE A 563 -14.86 7.00 35.58
N VAL A 564 -14.68 7.03 36.89
CA VAL A 564 -14.19 5.92 37.69
C VAL A 564 -15.23 5.58 38.75
N PHE A 565 -15.64 4.30 38.80
CA PHE A 565 -16.67 3.84 39.73
C PHE A 565 -16.29 4.08 41.20
N LYS A 566 -15.01 3.92 41.55
CA LYS A 566 -14.50 4.10 42.92
C LYS A 566 -14.69 5.52 43.45
N ASP A 567 -14.66 6.52 42.58
CA ASP A 567 -14.85 7.93 42.96
C ASP A 567 -16.30 8.21 43.41
N LEU A 568 -17.25 7.40 42.95
CA LEU A 568 -18.65 7.45 43.37
C LEU A 568 -18.88 6.81 44.75
N THR A 569 -18.03 5.88 45.17
CA THR A 569 -18.23 5.09 46.40
C THR A 569 -17.44 5.59 47.61
N ASN A 570 -16.39 6.38 47.42
CA ASN A 570 -15.48 6.79 48.50
C ASN A 570 -16.03 7.92 49.40
N ASN A 571 -17.12 8.59 49.02
CA ASN A 571 -17.81 9.57 49.88
C ASN A 571 -18.81 8.84 50.79
N HIS A 572 -18.32 8.39 51.95
CA HIS A 572 -19.14 7.86 53.03
C HIS A 572 -20.10 8.93 53.58
N ALA A 573 -21.33 9.04 53.05
CA ALA A 573 -22.50 9.64 53.75
C ALA A 573 -23.84 9.66 52.96
N THR A 574 -23.98 9.15 51.72
CA THR A 574 -25.26 9.25 50.98
C THR A 574 -25.87 7.89 50.60
N PRO A 575 -27.17 7.65 50.88
CA PRO A 575 -27.87 6.41 50.53
C PRO A 575 -28.11 6.17 49.02
N LEU A 576 -27.70 7.06 48.12
CA LEU A 576 -28.09 7.00 46.71
C LEU A 576 -26.88 7.22 45.77
N ILE A 577 -26.22 6.13 45.37
CA ILE A 577 -25.11 6.13 44.37
C ILE A 577 -25.53 6.83 43.05
N GLU A 578 -26.81 6.78 42.70
CA GLU A 578 -27.38 7.50 41.54
C GLU A 578 -27.30 9.02 41.69
N GLU A 579 -27.53 9.57 42.88
CA GLU A 579 -27.37 11.01 43.14
C GLU A 579 -25.90 11.42 43.05
N SER A 580 -24.98 10.59 43.58
CA SER A 580 -23.54 10.84 43.46
C SER A 580 -23.09 10.87 42.00
N LEU A 581 -23.60 9.94 41.18
CA LEU A 581 -23.35 9.94 39.74
C LEU A 581 -23.89 11.21 39.08
N LYS A 582 -25.13 11.59 39.37
CA LYS A 582 -25.75 12.79 38.82
C LYS A 582 -24.93 14.05 39.14
N LEU A 583 -24.52 14.21 40.41
CA LEU A 583 -23.66 15.31 40.86
C LEU A 583 -22.29 15.28 40.16
N GLN A 584 -21.69 14.11 39.96
CA GLN A 584 -20.41 14.00 39.23
C GLN A 584 -20.56 14.40 37.76
N LEU A 585 -21.61 13.95 37.07
CA LEU A 585 -21.90 14.33 35.68
C LEU A 585 -22.17 15.83 35.55
N GLU A 586 -22.89 16.44 36.50
CA GLU A 586 -23.11 17.88 36.59
C GLU A 586 -21.81 18.65 36.82
N LYS A 587 -20.97 18.20 37.76
CA LYS A 587 -19.66 18.81 38.05
C LYS A 587 -18.73 18.79 36.83
N LEU A 588 -18.74 17.69 36.07
CA LEU A 588 -17.95 17.53 34.85
C LEU A 588 -18.58 18.24 33.64
N LYS A 589 -19.78 18.81 33.78
CA LYS A 589 -20.59 19.39 32.70
C LYS A 589 -20.81 18.44 31.52
N VAL A 590 -21.05 17.16 31.80
CA VAL A 590 -21.40 16.19 30.75
C VAL A 590 -22.72 16.62 30.11
N SER A 591 -22.79 16.53 28.78
CA SER A 591 -24.00 16.85 28.01
C SER A 591 -25.20 16.02 28.47
N ARG A 592 -26.42 16.56 28.28
CA ARG A 592 -27.66 15.83 28.63
C ARG A 592 -27.65 14.41 28.10
N TYR A 593 -27.33 14.27 26.82
CA TYR A 593 -27.09 12.98 26.20
C TYR A 593 -25.60 12.70 26.12
N PHE A 594 -25.19 11.50 26.51
CA PHE A 594 -23.79 11.06 26.42
C PHE A 594 -23.73 9.59 25.98
N LYS A 595 -22.61 9.20 25.37
CA LYS A 595 -22.38 7.79 24.99
C LYS A 595 -21.29 7.19 25.87
N ALA A 596 -21.35 5.88 26.06
CA ALA A 596 -20.27 5.09 26.65
C ALA A 596 -20.16 3.76 25.92
N GLY A 597 -18.94 3.26 25.73
CA GLY A 597 -18.69 2.03 25.00
C GLY A 597 -17.26 1.93 24.49
N PHE A 598 -16.99 0.90 23.70
CA PHE A 598 -15.74 0.73 23.00
C PHE A 598 -16.01 0.40 21.54
N ALA A 599 -15.26 1.06 20.64
CA ALA A 599 -15.38 0.91 19.20
C ALA A 599 -16.85 1.03 18.74
N ASP A 600 -17.39 -0.03 18.13
CA ASP A 600 -18.73 -0.03 17.60
C ASP A 600 -19.78 -0.26 18.71
N GLN A 601 -19.44 -0.82 19.86
CA GLN A 601 -20.38 -1.18 20.94
C GLN A 601 -20.68 -0.02 21.90
N THR A 602 -21.30 1.05 21.37
CA THR A 602 -21.69 2.24 22.16
C THR A 602 -23.15 2.20 22.60
N LEU A 603 -23.41 2.68 23.82
CA LEU A 603 -24.74 2.93 24.39
C LEU A 603 -24.94 4.43 24.59
N CYS A 604 -26.15 4.95 24.36
CA CYS A 604 -26.50 6.34 24.58
C CYS A 604 -27.36 6.50 25.84
N PHE A 605 -27.12 7.51 26.67
CA PHE A 605 -27.81 7.71 27.94
C PHE A 605 -28.39 9.12 28.01
N ASP A 606 -29.61 9.26 28.54
CA ASP A 606 -30.21 10.55 28.91
C ASP A 606 -30.00 10.81 30.41
N ARG A 607 -29.18 11.82 30.75
CA ARG A 607 -28.89 12.19 32.14
C ARG A 607 -30.13 12.64 32.91
N GLU A 608 -31.21 13.02 32.22
CA GLU A 608 -32.48 13.41 32.86
C GLU A 608 -33.41 12.22 33.14
N LYS A 609 -33.07 11.00 32.68
CA LYS A 609 -33.87 9.79 32.91
C LYS A 609 -33.20 8.87 33.93
N SER A 610 -33.87 8.63 35.06
CA SER A 610 -33.37 7.71 36.10
C SER A 610 -33.12 6.29 35.59
N ALA A 611 -33.95 5.77 34.67
CA ALA A 611 -33.73 4.46 34.07
C ALA A 611 -32.37 4.36 33.34
N ASP A 612 -31.99 5.41 32.61
CA ASP A 612 -30.71 5.46 31.89
C ASP A 612 -29.53 5.65 32.85
N LEU A 613 -29.68 6.44 33.92
CA LEU A 613 -28.65 6.58 34.96
C LEU A 613 -28.40 5.26 35.69
N SER A 614 -29.47 4.55 36.05
CA SER A 614 -29.40 3.20 36.64
C SER A 614 -28.73 2.19 35.69
N ALA A 615 -29.03 2.25 34.39
CA ALA A 615 -28.37 1.44 33.37
C ALA A 615 -26.88 1.80 33.21
N PHE A 616 -26.52 3.08 33.26
CA PHE A 616 -25.14 3.53 33.21
C PHE A 616 -24.34 3.09 34.45
N LEU A 617 -24.93 3.12 35.65
CA LEU A 617 -24.31 2.59 36.86
C LEU A 617 -23.99 1.09 36.74
N GLN A 618 -24.90 0.30 36.18
CA GLN A 618 -24.66 -1.12 35.92
C GLN A 618 -23.49 -1.33 34.93
N TYR A 619 -23.44 -0.53 33.86
CA TYR A 619 -22.34 -0.53 32.91
C TYR A 619 -21.00 -0.18 33.58
N LEU A 620 -20.97 0.93 34.32
CA LEU A 620 -19.78 1.47 34.97
C LEU A 620 -19.24 0.53 36.06
N ARG A 621 -20.12 -0.12 36.83
CA ARG A 621 -19.74 -1.17 37.81
C ARG A 621 -18.94 -2.29 37.15
N LYS A 622 -19.37 -2.74 35.96
CA LYS A 622 -18.70 -3.82 35.22
C LYS A 622 -17.34 -3.37 34.67
N GLN A 623 -17.27 -2.16 34.12
CA GLN A 623 -16.04 -1.65 33.49
C GLN A 623 -15.03 -1.09 34.50
N LYS A 624 -15.45 -0.74 35.72
CA LYS A 624 -14.69 -0.04 36.78
C LYS A 624 -14.28 1.40 36.41
N SER A 625 -13.83 1.64 35.19
CA SER A 625 -13.58 2.96 34.63
C SER A 625 -13.94 2.96 33.14
N THR A 626 -14.45 4.08 32.64
CA THR A 626 -14.80 4.23 31.23
C THR A 626 -14.70 5.69 30.81
N TYR A 627 -14.55 5.92 29.51
CA TYR A 627 -14.74 7.25 28.93
C TYR A 627 -16.20 7.41 28.54
N VAL A 628 -16.82 8.50 28.97
CA VAL A 628 -18.10 8.96 28.41
C VAL A 628 -17.82 10.06 27.41
N GLU A 629 -18.53 10.06 26.29
CA GLU A 629 -18.37 11.05 25.24
C GLU A 629 -19.65 11.86 25.05
N GLU A 630 -19.53 13.13 24.64
CA GLU A 630 -20.70 13.95 24.35
C GLU A 630 -21.50 13.34 23.19
N ALA A 631 -22.83 13.32 23.31
CA ALA A 631 -23.72 12.86 22.26
C ALA A 631 -24.50 14.05 21.72
N LEU A 632 -24.29 14.38 20.45
CA LEU A 632 -25.18 15.27 19.72
C LEU A 632 -26.43 14.47 19.35
N LEU A 633 -27.54 14.67 20.07
CA LEU A 633 -28.84 14.21 19.59
C LEU A 633 -29.47 15.32 18.72
N PRO A 634 -29.89 15.01 17.49
CA PRO A 634 -30.26 16.01 16.51
C PRO A 634 -31.71 16.50 16.63
N SER A 635 -31.96 17.71 16.14
CA SER A 635 -33.12 18.00 15.30
C SER A 635 -33.09 17.09 14.05
N SER A 636 -33.95 16.08 14.01
CA SER A 636 -33.85 15.00 13.03
C SER A 636 -34.16 15.45 11.59
N LEU A 637 -33.19 15.23 10.70
CA LEU A 637 -33.32 15.40 9.25
C LEU A 637 -34.06 14.23 8.56
N VAL A 638 -34.34 13.14 9.28
CA VAL A 638 -35.02 11.96 8.72
C VAL A 638 -36.29 11.67 9.50
N GLN A 639 -37.43 11.70 8.83
CA GLN A 639 -38.71 11.36 9.42
C GLN A 639 -39.39 10.26 8.63
N ASP A 640 -40.20 9.44 9.30
CA ASP A 640 -41.10 8.54 8.59
C ASP A 640 -42.35 9.26 8.08
N SER A 641 -43.17 8.55 7.30
CA SER A 641 -44.46 9.04 6.78
C SER A 641 -45.46 9.51 7.84
N GLN A 642 -45.23 9.24 9.13
CA GLN A 642 -46.04 9.72 10.26
C GLN A 642 -45.40 10.94 10.96
N GLY A 643 -44.30 11.48 10.43
CA GLY A 643 -43.56 12.59 11.01
C GLY A 643 -42.70 12.21 12.21
N LYS A 644 -42.44 10.92 12.47
CA LYS A 644 -41.62 10.50 13.61
C LYS A 644 -40.13 10.65 13.29
N PRO A 645 -39.32 11.30 14.15
CA PRO A 645 -37.92 11.59 13.89
C PRO A 645 -36.98 10.41 14.16
N TYR A 646 -36.00 10.17 13.29
CA TYR A 646 -34.96 9.14 13.44
C TYR A 646 -33.56 9.75 13.59
N LEU A 647 -32.67 9.05 14.31
CA LEU A 647 -31.26 9.42 14.37
C LEU A 647 -30.53 8.92 13.10
N GLY A 648 -30.35 9.81 12.12
CA GLY A 648 -29.68 9.50 10.87
C GLY A 648 -28.15 9.58 10.95
N GLN A 649 -27.47 8.64 10.30
CA GLN A 649 -26.04 8.70 9.98
C GLN A 649 -25.89 8.66 8.45
N TYR A 650 -24.98 9.46 7.89
CA TYR A 650 -24.85 9.67 6.46
C TYR A 650 -23.44 9.30 5.98
N LEU A 651 -23.37 8.48 4.94
CA LEU A 651 -22.15 8.11 4.26
C LEU A 651 -22.11 8.87 2.93
N LEU A 652 -21.25 9.89 2.88
CA LEU A 652 -20.95 10.63 1.66
C LEU A 652 -19.81 9.93 0.92
N SER A 653 -19.95 9.80 -0.39
CA SER A 653 -18.85 9.41 -1.27
C SER A 653 -18.22 10.68 -1.83
N LEU A 654 -16.91 10.83 -1.64
CA LEU A 654 -16.14 11.98 -2.05
C LEU A 654 -15.25 11.56 -3.22
N THR A 655 -15.15 12.41 -4.24
CA THR A 655 -14.53 12.04 -5.51
C THR A 655 -13.70 13.17 -6.13
N HIS A 656 -12.67 12.81 -6.89
CA HIS A 656 -11.94 13.70 -7.78
C HIS A 656 -11.39 12.93 -9.00
N LYS A 657 -11.12 13.65 -10.09
CA LYS A 657 -10.76 13.08 -11.40
C LYS A 657 -9.28 13.21 -11.76
N GLU A 658 -8.44 13.58 -10.80
CA GLU A 658 -7.01 13.73 -11.04
C GLU A 658 -6.33 12.38 -11.16
N GLN A 659 -5.40 12.25 -12.10
CA GLN A 659 -4.62 11.03 -12.26
C GLN A 659 -3.54 10.94 -11.17
N ILE A 660 -3.68 9.98 -10.25
CA ILE A 660 -2.79 9.80 -9.10
C ILE A 660 -1.78 8.66 -9.32
N TYR A 661 -2.10 7.69 -10.18
CA TYR A 661 -1.18 6.63 -10.56
C TYR A 661 -0.59 6.94 -11.95
N ARG A 662 0.62 7.51 -11.98
CA ARG A 662 1.35 7.77 -13.24
C ARG A 662 2.15 6.55 -13.69
N GLN A 663 2.33 6.39 -15.00
CA GLN A 663 3.32 5.46 -15.57
C GLN A 663 4.73 5.92 -15.19
N THR A 664 5.32 5.30 -14.18
CA THR A 664 6.78 5.24 -14.02
C THR A 664 7.37 3.95 -14.57
N TYR A 665 6.51 3.01 -14.96
CA TYR A 665 6.87 1.69 -15.47
C TYR A 665 7.12 1.75 -16.98
N VAL A 666 8.35 1.42 -17.39
CA VAL A 666 8.65 1.03 -18.78
C VAL A 666 8.91 -0.47 -18.71
N PRO A 667 8.09 -1.32 -19.35
CA PRO A 667 8.35 -2.74 -19.38
C PRO A 667 9.77 -2.99 -19.87
N ALA A 668 10.56 -3.78 -19.15
CA ALA A 668 11.74 -4.36 -19.75
C ALA A 668 11.26 -5.21 -20.93
N PRO A 669 11.79 -5.04 -22.16
CA PRO A 669 11.49 -5.99 -23.23
C PRO A 669 11.88 -7.38 -22.72
N HIS A 670 11.00 -8.36 -22.95
CA HIS A 670 11.32 -9.76 -22.77
C HIS A 670 12.57 -10.05 -23.61
N THR A 671 13.73 -10.11 -22.96
CA THR A 671 14.90 -10.75 -23.54
C THR A 671 14.71 -12.24 -23.33
N ASP A 672 14.83 -13.05 -24.37
CA ASP A 672 14.85 -14.51 -24.24
C ASP A 672 15.89 -14.89 -23.17
N GLU A 673 15.42 -15.22 -21.96
CA GLU A 673 16.26 -15.46 -20.78
C GLU A 673 17.15 -16.70 -20.95
N ASN A 674 16.84 -17.56 -21.92
CA ASN A 674 17.48 -18.85 -22.12
C ASN A 674 18.92 -18.78 -22.65
N CYS A 675 19.48 -17.62 -22.99
CA CYS A 675 20.80 -17.54 -23.63
C CYS A 675 21.92 -16.89 -22.79
N ILE A 676 21.62 -16.21 -21.67
CA ILE A 676 22.65 -15.49 -20.90
C ILE A 676 22.63 -15.94 -19.43
N GLN A 677 23.72 -16.56 -18.98
CA GLN A 677 23.87 -16.95 -17.57
C GLN A 677 23.85 -15.72 -16.66
N LYS A 678 22.82 -15.62 -15.81
CA LYS A 678 22.59 -14.49 -14.91
C LYS A 678 23.36 -14.57 -13.60
N ASN A 679 23.43 -15.76 -13.01
CA ASN A 679 24.17 -16.04 -11.79
C ASN A 679 25.37 -16.93 -12.12
N ILE A 680 26.58 -16.45 -11.82
CA ILE A 680 27.83 -17.14 -12.09
C ILE A 680 28.49 -17.48 -10.74
N PRO A 681 28.38 -18.74 -10.26
CA PRO A 681 28.99 -19.17 -9.01
C PRO A 681 30.52 -19.12 -9.05
N PRO A 682 31.19 -19.09 -7.87
CA PRO A 682 32.64 -19.26 -7.80
C PRO A 682 33.11 -20.55 -8.49
N GLY A 683 34.26 -20.50 -9.17
CA GLY A 683 34.84 -21.65 -9.89
C GLY A 683 34.42 -21.77 -11.35
N GLN A 684 33.61 -20.83 -11.85
CA GLN A 684 33.26 -20.69 -13.28
C GLN A 684 34.10 -19.58 -13.95
N ASP A 685 33.69 -19.09 -15.12
CA ASP A 685 34.38 -18.07 -15.92
C ASP A 685 34.69 -16.75 -15.20
N TRP A 686 33.98 -16.42 -14.12
CA TRP A 686 34.16 -15.20 -13.33
C TRP A 686 34.57 -15.49 -11.89
N LEU A 687 35.60 -14.79 -11.43
CA LEU A 687 35.92 -14.59 -10.02
C LEU A 687 35.33 -13.28 -9.55
N TYR A 688 34.63 -13.32 -8.41
CA TYR A 688 34.07 -12.13 -7.78
C TYR A 688 34.46 -12.07 -6.30
N PHE A 689 35.19 -11.01 -5.95
CA PHE A 689 35.70 -10.74 -4.61
C PHE A 689 35.04 -9.49 -4.01
N GLU A 690 34.71 -9.55 -2.72
CA GLU A 690 34.40 -8.37 -1.89
C GLU A 690 35.57 -8.13 -0.92
N ILE A 691 36.21 -6.97 -1.04
CA ILE A 691 37.40 -6.57 -0.28
C ILE A 691 37.01 -5.41 0.62
N TYR A 692 36.71 -5.69 1.89
CA TYR A 692 36.24 -4.69 2.84
C TYR A 692 37.40 -3.85 3.34
N THR A 693 37.39 -2.56 3.00
CA THR A 693 38.46 -1.63 3.33
C THR A 693 37.94 -0.20 3.45
N HIS A 694 38.56 0.59 4.31
CA HIS A 694 38.15 1.97 4.53
C HIS A 694 38.36 2.82 3.24
N PRO A 695 37.44 3.75 2.89
CA PRO A 695 37.54 4.55 1.67
C PRO A 695 38.87 5.29 1.49
N GLN A 696 39.51 5.72 2.58
CA GLN A 696 40.82 6.40 2.52
C GLN A 696 41.96 5.47 2.04
N ARG A 697 41.84 4.15 2.22
CA ARG A 697 42.85 3.15 1.83
C ARG A 697 42.51 2.43 0.54
N SER A 698 41.24 2.48 0.12
CA SER A 698 40.74 1.82 -1.09
C SER A 698 41.53 2.14 -2.39
N ASN A 699 42.00 3.38 -2.59
CA ASN A 699 42.84 3.72 -3.75
C ASN A 699 44.18 2.99 -3.71
N GLN A 700 44.80 2.89 -2.52
CA GLN A 700 46.07 2.18 -2.35
C GLN A 700 45.90 0.68 -2.58
N VAL A 701 44.80 0.09 -2.12
CA VAL A 701 44.46 -1.31 -2.42
C VAL A 701 44.35 -1.56 -3.93
N LEU A 702 43.70 -0.65 -4.66
CA LEU A 702 43.57 -0.73 -6.11
C LEU A 702 44.91 -0.58 -6.83
N THR A 703 45.70 0.44 -6.49
CA THR A 703 46.94 0.76 -7.23
C THR A 703 48.13 -0.11 -6.83
N ASN A 704 48.22 -0.56 -5.59
CA ASN A 704 49.41 -1.23 -5.07
C ASN A 704 49.28 -2.76 -5.04
N HIS A 705 48.06 -3.30 -5.11
CA HIS A 705 47.83 -4.74 -5.01
C HIS A 705 47.02 -5.27 -6.20
N ILE A 706 45.86 -4.68 -6.51
CA ILE A 706 44.98 -5.17 -7.58
C ILE A 706 45.59 -4.92 -8.96
N GLN A 707 46.03 -3.70 -9.26
CA GLN A 707 46.63 -3.38 -10.56
C GLN A 707 47.88 -4.23 -10.87
N PRO A 708 48.86 -4.36 -9.95
CA PRO A 708 50.02 -5.23 -10.20
C PRO A 708 49.64 -6.69 -10.45
N LEU A 709 48.64 -7.22 -9.75
CA LEU A 709 48.14 -8.57 -9.97
C LEU A 709 47.50 -8.73 -11.36
N VAL A 710 46.70 -7.74 -11.80
CA VAL A 710 46.12 -7.77 -13.15
C VAL A 710 47.21 -7.74 -14.21
N ASP A 711 48.24 -6.92 -14.02
CA ASP A 711 49.35 -6.80 -14.97
C ASP A 711 50.18 -8.10 -15.04
N GLU A 712 50.54 -8.67 -13.88
CA GLU A 712 51.30 -9.92 -13.76
C GLU A 712 50.56 -11.11 -14.40
N TYR A 713 49.25 -11.22 -14.17
CA TYR A 713 48.42 -12.33 -14.66
C TYR A 713 47.59 -11.98 -15.91
N SER A 714 47.98 -10.94 -16.65
CA SER A 714 47.25 -10.45 -17.83
C SER A 714 47.01 -11.51 -18.91
N ALA A 715 47.88 -12.52 -19.03
CA ALA A 715 47.69 -13.65 -19.95
C ALA A 715 46.54 -14.60 -19.54
N LEU A 716 46.19 -14.66 -18.25
CA LEU A 716 45.11 -15.49 -17.73
C LEU A 716 43.77 -14.74 -17.63
N ILE A 717 43.82 -13.41 -17.61
CA ILE A 717 42.67 -12.53 -17.41
C ILE A 717 42.13 -12.07 -18.77
N LYS A 718 40.84 -12.34 -19.02
CA LYS A 718 40.12 -11.91 -20.22
C LYS A 718 39.63 -10.46 -20.08
N LYS A 719 39.03 -10.15 -18.94
CA LYS A 719 38.47 -8.85 -18.57
C LYS A 719 38.52 -8.74 -17.06
N TRP A 720 38.60 -7.53 -16.53
CA TRP A 720 38.42 -7.30 -15.10
C TRP A 720 37.80 -5.94 -14.89
N PHE A 721 37.06 -5.76 -13.81
CA PHE A 721 36.61 -4.44 -13.40
C PHE A 721 36.33 -4.40 -11.90
N PHE A 722 36.32 -3.20 -11.34
CA PHE A 722 35.92 -3.00 -9.95
C PHE A 722 34.78 -2.00 -9.83
N ILE A 723 34.05 -2.07 -8.72
CA ILE A 723 33.11 -1.03 -8.28
C ILE A 723 33.27 -0.81 -6.77
N ARG A 724 32.89 0.36 -6.28
CA ARG A 724 32.92 0.69 -4.86
C ARG A 724 31.52 0.62 -4.28
N TYR A 725 31.40 0.04 -3.10
CA TYR A 725 30.10 -0.22 -2.47
C TYR A 725 30.18 -0.02 -0.95
N ASN A 726 29.03 0.27 -0.33
CA ASN A 726 28.94 0.59 1.09
C ASN A 726 27.89 -0.25 1.85
N GLU A 727 27.23 -1.18 1.17
CA GLU A 727 26.27 -2.11 1.78
C GLU A 727 27.01 -3.06 2.73
N TYR A 728 26.53 -3.15 3.98
CA TYR A 728 27.18 -3.91 5.06
C TYR A 728 28.61 -3.49 5.39
N GLY A 729 29.04 -2.31 4.94
CA GLY A 729 30.40 -1.81 5.11
C GLY A 729 31.02 -1.34 3.81
N GLN A 730 32.04 -0.48 3.90
CA GLN A 730 32.76 0.05 2.75
C GLN A 730 33.67 -1.02 2.16
N HIS A 731 33.52 -1.33 0.87
CA HIS A 731 34.27 -2.39 0.21
C HIS A 731 34.46 -2.15 -1.29
N ILE A 732 35.45 -2.84 -1.85
CA ILE A 732 35.68 -2.96 -3.30
C ILE A 732 35.08 -4.28 -3.76
N ARG A 733 34.26 -4.22 -4.81
CA ARG A 733 33.76 -5.39 -5.53
C ARG A 733 34.63 -5.59 -6.77
N LEU A 734 35.54 -6.55 -6.72
CA LEU A 734 36.48 -6.87 -7.80
C LEU A 734 35.96 -8.07 -8.59
N ARG A 735 35.81 -7.93 -9.90
CA ARG A 735 35.35 -8.98 -10.80
C ARG A 735 36.40 -9.24 -11.88
N ILE A 736 36.79 -10.50 -12.03
CA ILE A 736 37.82 -10.93 -12.98
C ILE A 736 37.25 -12.07 -13.81
N GLN A 737 37.18 -11.89 -15.12
CA GLN A 737 36.85 -12.95 -16.07
C GLN A 737 38.15 -13.63 -16.51
N LEU A 738 38.18 -14.96 -16.45
CA LEU A 738 39.34 -15.75 -16.84
C LEU A 738 39.24 -16.20 -18.31
N ASN A 739 40.39 -16.43 -18.94
CA ASN A 739 40.46 -17.10 -20.23
C ASN A 739 40.14 -18.60 -20.09
N ASP A 740 40.50 -19.20 -18.96
CA ASP A 740 40.23 -20.60 -18.59
C ASP A 740 39.88 -20.64 -17.08
N PRO A 741 38.66 -21.10 -16.71
CA PRO A 741 38.20 -21.20 -15.33
C PRO A 741 39.10 -22.02 -14.41
N THR A 742 39.84 -22.99 -14.95
CA THR A 742 40.71 -23.87 -14.14
C THR A 742 41.84 -23.09 -13.44
N ASN A 743 42.19 -21.90 -13.96
CA ASN A 743 43.19 -21.00 -13.38
C ASN A 743 42.68 -20.15 -12.20
N ALA A 744 41.42 -20.30 -11.80
CA ALA A 744 40.80 -19.54 -10.71
C ALA A 744 41.61 -19.56 -9.40
N HIS A 745 42.17 -20.72 -9.07
CA HIS A 745 42.93 -20.92 -7.83
C HIS A 745 44.25 -20.14 -7.81
N TYR A 746 44.93 -19.98 -8.95
CA TYR A 746 46.17 -19.18 -9.04
C TYR A 746 45.92 -17.71 -8.75
N ILE A 747 44.90 -17.13 -9.40
CA ILE A 747 44.53 -15.72 -9.20
C ILE A 747 44.08 -15.46 -7.77
N THR A 748 43.28 -16.37 -7.21
CA THR A 748 42.81 -16.27 -5.82
C THR A 748 43.99 -16.31 -4.84
N ALA A 749 44.91 -17.26 -5.01
CA ALA A 749 46.10 -17.37 -4.15
C ALA A 749 47.01 -16.14 -4.25
N ALA A 750 47.26 -15.65 -5.47
CA ALA A 750 48.08 -14.46 -5.71
C ALA A 750 47.48 -13.21 -5.06
N LEU A 751 46.14 -13.03 -5.17
CA LEU A 751 45.46 -11.88 -4.57
C LEU A 751 45.49 -11.94 -3.05
N THR A 752 45.25 -13.12 -2.47
CA THR A 752 45.30 -13.30 -1.01
C THR A 752 46.71 -13.06 -0.45
N GLU A 753 47.75 -13.57 -1.11
CA GLU A 753 49.14 -13.31 -0.67
C GLU A 753 49.50 -11.83 -0.85
N GLY A 754 49.10 -11.20 -1.96
CA GLY A 754 49.30 -9.78 -2.21
C GLY A 754 48.63 -8.87 -1.17
N LEU A 755 47.50 -9.28 -0.60
CA LEU A 755 46.76 -8.53 0.44
C LEU A 755 47.10 -8.95 1.87
N LYS A 756 47.99 -9.92 2.07
CA LYS A 756 48.26 -10.54 3.38
C LYS A 756 48.61 -9.55 4.47
N GLN A 757 49.46 -8.57 4.19
CA GLN A 757 49.83 -7.54 5.18
C GLN A 757 48.65 -6.63 5.53
N GLU A 758 47.84 -6.26 4.54
CA GLU A 758 46.65 -5.43 4.74
C GLU A 758 45.56 -6.16 5.55
N ILE A 759 45.42 -7.47 5.35
CA ILE A 759 44.53 -8.33 6.14
C ILE A 759 45.05 -8.44 7.58
N GLN A 760 46.34 -8.75 7.77
CA GLN A 760 46.93 -8.92 9.11
C GLN A 760 46.92 -7.63 9.94
N SER A 761 47.03 -6.48 9.29
CA SER A 761 46.97 -5.15 9.94
C SER A 761 45.54 -4.62 10.13
N GLY A 762 44.53 -5.28 9.56
CA GLY A 762 43.12 -4.87 9.64
C GLY A 762 42.73 -3.73 8.68
N VAL A 763 43.60 -3.32 7.75
CA VAL A 763 43.26 -2.38 6.68
C VAL A 763 42.24 -2.99 5.71
N VAL A 764 42.38 -4.29 5.45
CA VAL A 764 41.33 -5.12 4.87
C VAL A 764 40.70 -5.91 6.01
N SER A 765 39.48 -5.54 6.40
CA SER A 765 38.80 -6.16 7.54
C SER A 765 38.23 -7.54 7.20
N GLU A 766 37.84 -7.74 5.95
CA GLU A 766 37.22 -8.97 5.46
C GLU A 766 37.46 -9.15 3.95
N PHE A 767 37.62 -10.40 3.52
CA PHE A 767 37.85 -10.77 2.13
C PHE A 767 36.94 -11.95 1.76
N LEU A 768 35.96 -11.74 0.88
CA LEU A 768 34.94 -12.72 0.53
C LEU A 768 34.98 -13.11 -0.94
N ILE A 769 34.64 -14.36 -1.24
CA ILE A 769 34.39 -14.86 -2.60
C ILE A 769 32.87 -15.06 -2.76
N LYS A 770 32.28 -14.51 -3.82
CA LYS A 770 30.82 -14.41 -3.98
C LYS A 770 30.38 -14.86 -5.39
N THR A 771 29.10 -15.19 -5.53
CA THR A 771 28.46 -15.42 -6.84
C THR A 771 28.30 -14.11 -7.59
N TYR A 772 28.77 -14.02 -8.83
CA TYR A 772 28.56 -12.84 -9.66
C TYR A 772 27.14 -12.86 -10.25
N LYS A 773 26.30 -11.93 -9.79
CA LYS A 773 24.97 -11.66 -10.36
C LYS A 773 25.07 -10.56 -11.42
N ARG A 774 24.81 -10.88 -12.68
CA ARG A 774 24.83 -9.93 -13.80
C ARG A 774 23.60 -9.02 -13.77
N GLU A 775 23.81 -7.71 -13.96
CA GLU A 775 22.75 -6.68 -13.99
C GLU A 775 22.05 -6.62 -15.36
N ILE A 776 21.45 -7.74 -15.80
CA ILE A 776 20.84 -7.89 -17.14
C ILE A 776 19.65 -6.93 -17.31
N THR A 777 18.81 -6.74 -16.30
CA THR A 777 17.67 -5.81 -16.36
C THR A 777 18.13 -4.37 -16.64
N ARG A 778 19.25 -3.97 -16.01
CA ARG A 778 19.80 -2.62 -16.13
C ARG A 778 20.54 -2.43 -17.45
N TYR A 779 21.38 -3.36 -17.87
CA TYR A 779 22.31 -3.18 -19.00
C TYR A 779 22.02 -4.05 -20.24
N GLY A 780 21.06 -4.99 -20.15
CA GLY A 780 20.79 -5.99 -21.20
C GLY A 780 20.40 -5.38 -22.54
N HIS A 781 19.78 -4.21 -22.52
CA HIS A 781 19.45 -3.43 -23.71
C HIS A 781 20.68 -2.94 -24.51
N ALA A 782 21.88 -2.93 -23.91
CA ALA A 782 23.15 -2.60 -24.54
C ALA A 782 24.03 -3.84 -24.81
N GLY A 783 23.56 -5.03 -24.43
CA GLY A 783 24.37 -6.24 -24.34
C GLY A 783 25.27 -6.23 -23.11
N ILE A 784 24.96 -7.09 -22.12
CA ILE A 784 25.68 -7.12 -20.83
C ILE A 784 27.20 -7.31 -21.01
N GLU A 785 27.62 -8.15 -21.96
CA GLU A 785 29.04 -8.41 -22.21
C GLU A 785 29.80 -7.20 -22.80
N ALA A 786 29.10 -6.38 -23.58
CA ALA A 786 29.65 -5.13 -24.12
C ALA A 786 29.85 -4.12 -22.99
N VAL A 787 28.89 -4.03 -22.06
CA VAL A 787 28.98 -3.20 -20.86
C VAL A 787 30.10 -3.67 -19.92
N GLU A 788 30.24 -4.97 -19.67
CA GLU A 788 31.38 -5.51 -18.91
C GLU A 788 32.72 -5.21 -19.58
N SER A 789 32.78 -5.31 -20.90
CA SER A 789 33.95 -4.90 -21.69
C SER A 789 34.23 -3.40 -21.64
N HIS A 790 33.20 -2.57 -21.43
CA HIS A 790 33.35 -1.15 -21.20
C HIS A 790 33.86 -0.87 -19.78
N PHE A 791 33.26 -1.49 -18.76
CA PHE A 791 33.70 -1.40 -17.37
C PHE A 791 35.15 -1.83 -17.16
N SER A 792 35.63 -2.78 -17.96
CA SER A 792 37.04 -3.17 -17.93
C SER A 792 37.97 -2.07 -18.41
N LYS A 793 37.67 -1.45 -19.56
CA LYS A 793 38.46 -0.32 -20.08
C LYS A 793 38.37 0.92 -19.18
N ASP A 794 37.22 1.13 -18.55
CA ASP A 794 37.01 2.16 -17.54
C ASP A 794 37.88 1.93 -16.31
N SER A 795 37.92 0.69 -15.81
CA SER A 795 38.75 0.31 -14.66
C SER A 795 40.24 0.49 -14.94
N ASP A 796 40.73 0.06 -16.12
CA ASP A 796 42.11 0.26 -16.56
C ASP A 796 42.48 1.76 -16.57
N TYR A 797 41.61 2.60 -17.12
CA TYR A 797 41.84 4.03 -17.19
C TYR A 797 41.84 4.66 -15.79
N VAL A 798 40.86 4.31 -14.95
CA VAL A 798 40.72 4.88 -13.61
C VAL A 798 41.88 4.48 -12.71
N THR A 799 42.34 3.22 -12.69
CA THR A 799 43.50 2.84 -11.86
C THR A 799 44.78 3.54 -12.31
N ALA A 800 45.00 3.67 -13.62
CA ALA A 800 46.11 4.44 -14.16
C ALA A 800 46.05 5.93 -13.80
N LEU A 801 44.86 6.52 -13.69
CA LEU A 801 44.69 7.88 -13.19
C LEU A 801 44.98 7.97 -11.69
N LEU A 802 44.38 7.09 -10.88
CA LEU A 802 44.52 7.10 -9.43
C LEU A 802 45.97 6.93 -8.96
N ALA A 803 46.80 6.21 -9.74
CA ALA A 803 48.24 6.08 -9.49
C ALA A 803 49.00 7.42 -9.47
N THR A 804 48.45 8.47 -10.11
CA THR A 804 49.05 9.82 -10.13
C THR A 804 48.45 10.79 -9.09
N ASN A 805 47.51 10.32 -8.25
CA ASN A 805 46.82 11.11 -7.21
C ASN A 805 46.30 12.48 -7.68
N PRO A 806 45.47 12.53 -8.75
CA PRO A 806 44.93 13.78 -9.26
C PRO A 806 44.03 14.49 -8.25
N SER A 807 43.95 15.81 -8.31
CA SER A 807 43.02 16.59 -7.49
C SER A 807 41.57 16.33 -7.93
N THR A 808 40.61 16.51 -7.03
CA THR A 808 39.18 16.33 -7.35
C THR A 808 38.72 17.23 -8.51
N ASN A 809 39.26 18.45 -8.59
CA ASN A 809 38.94 19.37 -9.69
C ASN A 809 39.49 18.87 -11.03
N GLN A 810 40.70 18.30 -11.05
CA GLN A 810 41.26 17.68 -12.25
C GLN A 810 40.42 16.49 -12.71
N LEU A 811 39.91 15.69 -11.78
CA LEU A 811 38.98 14.60 -12.11
C LEU A 811 37.68 15.14 -12.73
N TYR A 812 37.11 16.23 -12.19
CA TYR A 812 35.95 16.87 -12.81
C TYR A 812 36.24 17.39 -14.22
N GLN A 813 37.43 17.93 -14.48
CA GLN A 813 37.82 18.39 -15.81
C GLN A 813 37.85 17.22 -16.80
N LEU A 814 38.39 16.07 -16.40
CA LEU A 814 38.40 14.86 -17.22
C LEU A 814 36.99 14.35 -17.51
N CYS A 815 36.10 14.32 -16.51
CA CYS A 815 34.70 13.92 -16.69
C CYS A 815 33.94 14.86 -17.64
N ILE A 816 34.15 16.17 -17.54
CA ILE A 816 33.53 17.16 -18.43
C ILE A 816 34.07 17.01 -19.85
N THR A 817 35.37 16.79 -20.01
CA THR A 817 35.98 16.54 -21.33
C THR A 817 35.42 15.27 -21.95
N LEU A 818 35.24 14.19 -21.17
CA LEU A 818 34.58 12.97 -21.63
C LEU A 818 33.15 13.25 -22.09
N ALA A 819 32.36 13.98 -21.31
CA ALA A 819 30.99 14.35 -21.66
C ALA A 819 30.93 15.14 -22.97
N GLN A 820 31.86 16.08 -23.19
CA GLN A 820 31.97 16.84 -24.44
C GLN A 820 32.40 15.95 -25.63
N ASP A 821 33.30 14.99 -25.42
CA ASP A 821 33.71 14.04 -26.46
C ASP A 821 32.55 13.10 -26.86
N ILE A 822 31.68 12.73 -25.91
CA ILE A 822 30.45 11.96 -26.18
C ILE A 822 29.44 12.79 -26.97
N ASP A 823 29.25 14.07 -26.59
CA ASP A 823 28.37 14.99 -27.31
C ASP A 823 28.80 15.15 -28.78
N LYS A 824 30.09 15.40 -29.01
CA LYS A 824 30.69 15.48 -30.35
C LYS A 824 30.54 14.20 -31.17
N ALA A 825 30.49 13.03 -30.53
CA ALA A 825 30.32 11.76 -31.21
C ALA A 825 28.89 11.51 -31.70
N GLY A 826 27.89 12.29 -31.24
CA GLY A 826 26.52 12.25 -31.75
C GLY A 826 25.77 10.94 -31.49
N VAL A 827 26.16 10.17 -30.46
CA VAL A 827 25.66 8.80 -30.24
C VAL A 827 24.23 8.74 -29.66
N LEU A 828 23.68 9.85 -29.16
CA LEU A 828 22.35 9.89 -28.55
C LEU A 828 21.23 9.99 -29.60
N THR A 829 21.25 10.96 -30.53
CA THR A 829 20.31 11.11 -31.68
C THR A 829 20.81 12.08 -32.76
N SER A 830 20.05 12.22 -33.86
CA SER A 830 20.27 13.13 -34.99
C SER A 830 19.68 14.54 -34.82
N LYS A 831 19.22 14.92 -33.62
CA LYS A 831 18.68 16.27 -33.34
C LYS A 831 19.72 17.13 -32.64
N ASP A 832 19.92 18.34 -33.12
CA ASP A 832 20.71 19.36 -32.43
C ASP A 832 20.11 19.60 -31.02
N ASP A 833 20.96 19.67 -29.99
CA ASP A 833 20.66 19.95 -28.58
C ASP A 833 20.12 18.84 -27.65
N GLU A 834 19.96 17.58 -28.09
CA GLU A 834 19.44 16.52 -27.20
C GLU A 834 20.35 16.22 -26.00
N PHE A 835 21.67 16.21 -26.18
CA PHE A 835 22.63 16.01 -25.10
C PHE A 835 22.46 17.05 -23.98
N THR A 836 22.41 18.34 -24.36
CA THR A 836 22.20 19.45 -23.42
C THR A 836 20.87 19.30 -22.67
N TYR A 837 19.80 18.88 -23.36
CA TYR A 837 18.51 18.62 -22.71
C TYR A 837 18.61 17.52 -21.63
N VAL A 838 19.30 16.42 -21.94
CA VAL A 838 19.50 15.30 -20.99
C VAL A 838 20.30 15.77 -19.76
N ILE A 839 21.43 16.44 -19.98
CA ILE A 839 22.28 16.93 -18.89
C ILE A 839 21.53 17.91 -17.98
N ASN A 840 20.80 18.87 -18.54
CA ASN A 840 19.99 19.81 -17.76
C ASN A 840 18.94 19.09 -16.91
N LYS A 841 18.27 18.09 -17.48
CA LYS A 841 17.25 17.30 -16.79
C LYS A 841 17.85 16.49 -15.63
N VAL A 842 19.01 15.88 -15.83
CA VAL A 842 19.72 15.15 -14.77
C VAL A 842 20.20 16.11 -13.67
N SER A 843 20.75 17.27 -14.04
CA SER A 843 21.15 18.29 -13.05
C SER A 843 19.95 18.79 -12.25
N THR A 844 18.81 19.07 -12.87
CA THR A 844 17.59 19.48 -12.14
C THR A 844 17.12 18.38 -11.19
N TYR A 845 17.15 17.12 -11.61
CA TYR A 845 16.82 15.98 -10.76
C TYR A 845 17.72 15.90 -9.51
N PHE A 846 19.04 16.06 -9.66
CA PHE A 846 19.93 16.07 -8.49
C PHE A 846 19.71 17.29 -7.58
N ASN A 847 19.40 18.46 -8.15
CA ASN A 847 19.08 19.65 -7.35
C ASN A 847 17.83 19.44 -6.49
N GLU A 848 16.81 18.75 -7.04
CA GLU A 848 15.60 18.35 -6.31
C GLU A 848 15.91 17.28 -5.25
N GLU A 849 16.68 16.24 -5.61
CA GLU A 849 17.06 15.15 -4.69
C GLU A 849 17.83 15.67 -3.46
N HIS A 850 18.75 16.63 -3.68
CA HIS A 850 19.57 17.23 -2.62
C HIS A 850 18.90 18.44 -1.93
N GLN A 851 17.69 18.83 -2.35
CA GLN A 851 16.94 19.96 -1.78
C GLN A 851 17.74 21.28 -1.74
N LEU A 852 18.47 21.59 -2.82
CA LEU A 852 19.39 22.73 -2.84
C LEU A 852 18.66 24.08 -2.67
N GLU A 853 19.15 24.90 -1.74
CA GLU A 853 18.67 26.25 -1.47
C GLU A 853 19.57 27.33 -2.11
N ALA A 854 19.14 28.59 -2.05
CA ALA A 854 19.87 29.73 -2.61
C ALA A 854 21.33 29.84 -2.08
N ALA A 855 21.55 29.44 -0.83
CA ALA A 855 22.87 29.41 -0.21
C ALA A 855 23.79 28.35 -0.87
N ASP A 856 23.26 27.17 -1.18
CA ASP A 856 24.03 26.08 -1.80
C ASP A 856 24.48 26.43 -3.22
N TYR A 857 23.64 27.13 -3.99
CA TYR A 857 24.02 27.63 -5.31
C TYR A 857 25.20 28.63 -5.22
N LYS A 858 25.29 29.40 -4.15
CA LYS A 858 26.43 30.31 -3.92
C LYS A 858 27.72 29.52 -3.72
N GLU A 859 27.69 28.48 -2.89
CA GLU A 859 28.83 27.59 -2.65
C GLU A 859 29.23 26.82 -3.92
N LEU A 860 28.28 26.28 -4.67
CA LEU A 860 28.54 25.63 -5.95
C LEU A 860 29.18 26.58 -6.97
N ASN A 861 28.78 27.84 -7.00
CA ASN A 861 29.41 28.84 -7.86
C ASN A 861 30.84 29.20 -7.42
N ILE A 862 31.12 29.21 -6.11
CA ILE A 862 32.48 29.37 -5.58
C ILE A 862 33.34 28.17 -5.98
N ALA A 863 32.83 26.95 -5.82
CA ALA A 863 33.50 25.73 -6.23
C ALA A 863 33.77 25.71 -7.74
N TYR A 864 32.81 26.15 -8.56
CA TYR A 864 32.99 26.27 -10.01
C TYR A 864 34.12 27.24 -10.40
N LYS A 865 34.25 28.37 -9.70
CA LYS A 865 35.37 29.31 -9.92
C LYS A 865 36.72 28.66 -9.62
N LYS A 866 36.82 27.88 -8.53
CA LYS A 866 38.04 27.13 -8.19
C LYS A 866 38.35 26.08 -9.27
N PHE A 867 37.35 25.32 -9.68
CA PHE A 867 37.44 24.35 -10.79
C PHE A 867 37.98 24.98 -12.09
N LYS A 868 37.54 26.20 -12.45
CA LYS A 868 38.03 26.91 -13.64
C LYS A 868 39.45 27.45 -13.50
N ALA A 869 39.90 27.71 -12.28
CA ALA A 869 41.26 28.19 -12.01
C ALA A 869 42.29 27.06 -11.88
N GLU A 870 41.83 25.82 -11.69
CA GLU A 870 42.67 24.63 -11.60
C GLU A 870 43.39 24.37 -12.95
N PRO A 871 44.71 24.15 -12.94
CA PRO A 871 45.45 23.80 -14.16
C PRO A 871 45.01 22.42 -14.69
N GLU A 872 44.93 22.30 -16.02
CA GLU A 872 44.62 21.03 -16.67
C GLU A 872 45.66 19.96 -16.32
N ILE A 873 45.17 18.74 -16.10
CA ILE A 873 46.03 17.59 -15.84
C ILE A 873 46.76 17.15 -17.10
N ILE A 874 48.08 16.99 -17.00
CA ILE A 874 48.91 16.45 -18.08
C ILE A 874 48.93 14.93 -17.95
N LEU A 875 48.19 14.25 -18.84
CA LEU A 875 48.16 12.80 -18.88
C LEU A 875 49.43 12.23 -19.51
N THR A 876 49.96 11.14 -18.95
CA THR A 876 51.06 10.37 -19.55
C THR A 876 50.62 9.73 -20.87
N GLN A 877 51.58 9.32 -21.71
CA GLN A 877 51.26 8.64 -22.97
C GLN A 877 50.39 7.39 -22.77
N ALA A 878 50.66 6.62 -21.72
CA ALA A 878 49.85 5.46 -21.36
C ALA A 878 48.43 5.85 -20.94
N GLN A 879 48.28 6.87 -20.09
CA GLN A 879 46.96 7.39 -19.68
C GLN A 879 46.16 7.94 -20.86
N GLN A 880 46.81 8.63 -21.81
CA GLN A 880 46.17 9.12 -23.03
C GLN A 880 45.66 7.97 -23.90
N PHE A 881 46.46 6.92 -24.08
CA PHE A 881 46.05 5.72 -24.82
C PHE A 881 44.85 5.02 -24.15
N LEU A 882 44.87 4.85 -22.83
CA LEU A 882 43.76 4.27 -22.08
C LEU A 882 42.49 5.13 -22.18
N ARG A 883 42.63 6.46 -22.06
CA ARG A 883 41.52 7.42 -22.25
C ARG A 883 40.84 7.27 -23.61
N GLN A 884 41.62 7.14 -24.68
CA GLN A 884 41.08 6.96 -26.03
C GLN A 884 40.28 5.66 -26.15
N ARG A 885 40.82 4.54 -25.66
CA ARG A 885 40.13 3.24 -25.64
C ARG A 885 38.85 3.28 -24.81
N PHE A 886 38.90 3.90 -23.64
CA PHE A 886 37.74 4.09 -22.77
C PHE A 886 36.65 4.91 -23.48
N THR A 887 36.99 6.09 -24.03
CA THR A 887 36.06 6.97 -24.73
C THR A 887 35.43 6.28 -25.95
N GLN A 888 36.24 5.55 -26.74
CA GLN A 888 35.74 4.78 -27.88
C GLN A 888 34.73 3.72 -27.43
N SER A 889 35.02 2.99 -26.35
CA SER A 889 34.11 1.98 -25.84
C SER A 889 32.82 2.55 -25.27
N PHE A 890 32.89 3.75 -24.65
CA PHE A 890 31.74 4.47 -24.15
C PHE A 890 30.77 4.77 -25.29
N ASN A 891 31.28 5.37 -26.37
CA ASN A 891 30.51 5.71 -27.56
C ASN A 891 29.92 4.46 -28.25
N GLN A 892 30.71 3.40 -28.40
CA GLN A 892 30.25 2.14 -29.00
C GLN A 892 29.13 1.48 -28.19
N THR A 893 29.23 1.50 -26.85
CA THR A 893 28.23 0.89 -25.96
C THR A 893 26.90 1.64 -26.05
N ILE A 894 26.91 2.97 -26.09
CA ILE A 894 25.70 3.77 -26.29
C ILE A 894 25.12 3.57 -27.69
N ALA A 895 25.96 3.57 -28.73
CA ALA A 895 25.50 3.35 -30.10
C ALA A 895 24.84 1.98 -30.29
N GLY A 896 25.38 0.94 -29.62
CA GLY A 896 24.86 -0.43 -29.65
C GLY A 896 23.55 -0.67 -28.87
N CYS A 897 23.13 0.27 -28.02
CA CYS A 897 21.92 0.15 -27.21
C CYS A 897 20.62 0.18 -28.02
N GLN A 898 19.76 -0.81 -27.80
CA GLN A 898 18.43 -0.93 -28.39
C GLN A 898 17.34 -1.22 -27.32
N PRO A 899 16.17 -0.57 -27.38
CA PRO A 899 15.79 0.48 -28.33
C PRO A 899 16.49 1.82 -28.04
N ALA A 900 16.65 2.66 -29.07
CA ALA A 900 17.34 3.96 -28.96
C ALA A 900 16.84 4.87 -27.82
N ILE A 901 15.57 4.76 -27.42
CA ILE A 901 15.00 5.51 -26.29
C ILE A 901 15.70 5.23 -24.96
N LYS A 902 16.32 4.05 -24.79
CA LYS A 902 17.07 3.67 -23.59
C LYS A 902 18.49 4.24 -23.54
N ARG A 903 19.01 4.81 -24.65
CA ARG A 903 20.36 5.40 -24.68
C ARG A 903 20.56 6.51 -23.65
N ARG A 904 19.51 7.29 -23.37
CA ARG A 904 19.54 8.34 -22.34
C ARG A 904 19.72 7.78 -20.93
N GLN A 905 19.06 6.66 -20.63
CA GLN A 905 19.20 5.98 -19.36
C GLN A 905 20.60 5.38 -19.24
N LEU A 906 21.05 4.68 -20.29
CA LEU A 906 22.37 4.07 -20.34
C LEU A 906 23.50 5.10 -20.17
N LEU A 907 23.39 6.28 -20.80
CA LEU A 907 24.34 7.37 -20.60
C LEU A 907 24.49 7.72 -19.12
N GLY A 908 23.37 7.92 -18.42
CA GLY A 908 23.36 8.20 -16.99
C GLY A 908 23.99 7.07 -16.18
N ASP A 909 23.64 5.81 -16.48
CA ASP A 909 24.20 4.64 -15.80
C ASP A 909 25.72 4.51 -16.00
N LEU A 910 26.24 4.72 -17.21
CA LEU A 910 27.68 4.63 -17.49
C LEU A 910 28.47 5.77 -16.84
N ILE A 911 27.94 7.00 -16.85
CA ILE A 911 28.56 8.14 -16.13
C ILE A 911 28.58 7.86 -14.63
N HIS A 912 27.48 7.38 -14.07
CA HIS A 912 27.38 7.03 -12.66
C HIS A 912 28.45 5.99 -12.27
N MET A 913 28.59 4.92 -13.07
CA MET A 913 29.56 3.87 -12.82
C MET A 913 31.03 4.33 -12.99
N HIS A 914 31.30 5.29 -13.88
CA HIS A 914 32.61 5.92 -14.01
C HIS A 914 32.96 6.74 -12.76
N ILE A 915 32.03 7.59 -12.29
CA ILE A 915 32.20 8.40 -11.07
C ILE A 915 32.35 7.51 -9.83
N ASN A 916 31.61 6.39 -9.77
CA ASN A 916 31.74 5.41 -8.69
C ASN A 916 33.16 4.88 -8.56
N ARG A 917 33.87 4.65 -9.69
CA ARG A 917 35.25 4.17 -9.67
C ARG A 917 36.25 5.26 -9.26
N LEU A 918 36.02 6.48 -9.73
CA LEU A 918 36.87 7.65 -9.45
C LEU A 918 36.84 8.08 -7.97
N SER A 919 35.65 8.20 -7.38
CA SER A 919 35.49 8.75 -6.04
C SER A 919 35.34 7.67 -4.98
N SER A 920 36.21 7.69 -3.97
CA SER A 920 36.18 6.73 -2.85
C SER A 920 35.05 6.97 -1.85
N THR A 921 34.51 8.20 -1.77
CA THR A 921 33.41 8.59 -0.88
C THR A 921 32.40 9.47 -1.60
N ASN A 922 31.19 9.61 -1.04
CA ASN A 922 30.18 10.58 -1.45
C ASN A 922 29.90 10.63 -2.96
N GLN A 923 29.83 9.46 -3.61
CA GLN A 923 29.76 9.34 -5.07
C GLN A 923 28.59 10.16 -5.68
N ARG A 924 27.41 10.12 -5.05
CA ARG A 924 26.25 10.91 -5.50
C ARG A 924 26.47 12.41 -5.44
N SER A 925 27.13 12.91 -4.40
CA SER A 925 27.45 14.33 -4.27
C SER A 925 28.46 14.78 -5.34
N HIS A 926 29.47 13.94 -5.64
CA HIS A 926 30.39 14.20 -6.74
C HIS A 926 29.69 14.21 -8.09
N GLU A 927 28.73 13.32 -8.31
CA GLU A 927 27.92 13.26 -9.52
C GLU A 927 27.06 14.52 -9.70
N MET A 928 26.38 14.99 -8.65
CA MET A 928 25.66 16.26 -8.66
C MET A 928 26.58 17.44 -9.06
N ILE A 929 27.75 17.56 -8.42
CA ILE A 929 28.70 18.66 -8.69
C ILE A 929 29.17 18.61 -10.14
N MET A 930 29.48 17.41 -10.65
CA MET A 930 29.91 17.22 -12.05
C MET A 930 28.82 17.70 -13.03
N TYR A 931 27.57 17.27 -12.87
CA TYR A 931 26.47 17.68 -13.74
C TYR A 931 26.21 19.20 -13.65
N TYR A 932 26.34 19.80 -12.46
CA TYR A 932 26.24 21.24 -12.29
C TYR A 932 27.34 21.99 -13.07
N PHE A 933 28.60 21.57 -12.97
CA PHE A 933 29.72 22.18 -13.70
C PHE A 933 29.60 21.99 -15.21
N LEU A 934 29.20 20.80 -15.66
CA LEU A 934 28.96 20.51 -17.08
C LEU A 934 27.86 21.42 -17.66
N THR A 935 26.77 21.61 -16.92
CA THR A 935 25.69 22.53 -17.31
C THR A 935 26.19 23.96 -17.50
N LYS A 936 27.06 24.45 -16.60
CA LYS A 936 27.66 25.80 -16.71
C LYS A 936 28.58 25.94 -17.92
N GLU A 937 29.39 24.93 -18.24
CA GLU A 937 30.28 24.98 -19.41
C GLU A 937 29.48 24.90 -20.72
N LEU A 938 28.44 24.04 -20.82
CA LEU A 938 27.56 23.99 -22.00
C LEU A 938 26.84 25.33 -22.24
N GLN A 939 26.34 25.98 -21.18
CA GLN A 939 25.72 27.32 -21.27
C GLN A 939 26.73 28.37 -21.79
N ARG A 940 27.98 28.30 -21.33
CA ARG A 940 29.04 29.21 -21.73
C ARG A 940 29.45 29.01 -23.20
N GLU A 941 29.53 27.78 -23.68
CA GLU A 941 29.84 27.48 -25.08
C GLU A 941 28.74 27.99 -26.02
N LYS A 942 27.46 27.78 -25.68
CA LYS A 942 26.33 28.36 -26.42
C LYS A 942 26.35 29.89 -26.46
N ALA A 943 26.73 30.54 -25.36
CA ALA A 943 26.88 31.99 -25.31
C ALA A 943 28.02 32.50 -26.22
N LYS A 944 29.15 31.78 -26.30
CA LYS A 944 30.26 32.09 -27.21
C LYS A 944 29.86 31.90 -28.68
N GLN A 945 29.13 30.84 -29.01
CA GLN A 945 28.65 30.58 -30.37
C GLN A 945 27.65 31.64 -30.84
N LYS A 946 26.76 32.13 -29.96
CA LYS A 946 25.86 33.26 -30.26
C LYS A 946 26.59 34.58 -30.50
N ASN A 947 27.66 34.87 -29.76
CA ASN A 947 28.44 36.10 -29.95
C ASN A 947 29.28 36.07 -31.24
N ASN A 948 29.83 34.92 -31.63
CA ASN A 948 30.58 34.79 -32.89
C ASN A 948 29.72 34.94 -34.15
N PHE A 949 28.40 34.77 -34.06
CA PHE A 949 27.48 34.95 -35.21
C PHE A 949 27.22 36.44 -35.55
N PHE A 950 27.55 37.37 -34.65
CA PHE A 950 27.42 38.81 -34.87
C PHE A 950 28.69 39.48 -35.42
N ASP A 951 29.81 38.75 -35.56
CA ASP A 951 31.12 39.25 -36.01
C ASP A 951 31.53 38.70 -37.39
N LEU A 952 30.62 38.66 -38.37
CA LEU A 952 30.99 38.46 -39.78
C LEU A 952 31.19 39.83 -40.47
N PRO A 953 32.32 40.06 -41.18
CA PRO A 953 32.62 41.35 -41.79
C PRO A 953 31.69 41.65 -42.97
N LYS A 954 31.11 42.85 -42.98
CA LYS A 954 30.41 43.41 -44.15
C LYS A 954 31.39 43.49 -45.33
N THR A 955 31.16 42.69 -46.37
CA THR A 955 31.78 42.89 -47.69
C THR A 955 31.41 44.27 -48.22
N PRO A 956 32.39 45.08 -48.69
CA PRO A 956 32.10 46.38 -49.28
C PRO A 956 31.55 46.19 -50.69
N VAL A 957 30.37 46.78 -50.93
CA VAL A 957 29.77 46.90 -52.26
C VAL A 957 30.62 47.87 -53.08
N GLY A 958 31.36 47.34 -54.06
CA GLY A 958 32.03 48.09 -55.11
C GLY A 958 31.09 48.37 -56.28
N VAL A 959 31.07 49.63 -56.71
CA VAL A 959 30.28 50.19 -57.81
C VAL A 959 30.89 49.82 -59.17
N LYS A 960 30.20 49.00 -59.96
CA LYS A 960 29.76 49.26 -61.35
C LYS A 960 28.98 48.09 -61.92
#